data_AF-A0A938MY23-F1
#
_entry.id   AF-A0A938MY23-F1
#
_cell.length_a   1.000
_cell.length_b   1.000
_cell.length_c   1.000
_cell.angle_alpha   90.00
_cell.angle_beta   90.00
_cell.angle_gamma   90.00
#
_symmetry.space_group_name_H-M   'P 1'
#
loop_
_entity.id
_entity.type
_entity.pdbx_description
1 polymer ?
#
loop_
_entity_poly.entity_id
_entity_poly.type
_entity_poly.pdbx_seq_one_letter_code
_entity_poly.pdbx_strand_id
1 'polypeptide(L)'
;MLLPRWGVSATTRQLYGIRGRTNKHVGLADHQLRQHPALLVGQHRADPSPVRGSKHTASGTGALSTSTARVTYTASWFDGANRQTDTANYGTNGGSSFSRPSSPPSRSDTVLVTSTEYNTAGMAYKTTDPASKESRAEFDDAGRATKTIDNYTDGNPATGTSDEDVTVEMAYNSDGKLTTLTAKNPTTGDQVTRYVYGTDVGGITPEIYRNDVLRAEIYPDSDDTTSLGNGTDGTYDRIEYTVNIQGNRLDRKDQNGTIHTYDYDKMGRVTHDRVTTLGTGVDGAVRRVSTTFDIRGLREKISTYDNATVGSGNVVNEVVFEYNDLGQPTKEYQEHEGAKDANTLYVGYNRDTTASSGEYTKGLRMTSVRYPSGRLAHWTYGTSGGTGDVLNRIEAINDDSSGSPGSAFSEVTYLGSGRIVVEDYVQPDVRLTVDSGTAGEYAGLDRFGRVVDHLWYDYGASTDRDRFTYGYDRASSRLYRENTVASAKDEHYTYDEVNRLATFDRGDLNANKDAIGGTPVKEEDWGLDMTGNWTDFLQKTSGTTDLNQDRAHNPVNEITGITETTGTAWIDPVHDRAGNMTTVPKPSSLANGLTCKWDAWNRLVEVKDGATVVAVYEYDGLARRVKSHVDSQSPGNPDGVDAYVHFFHNQGWQELESRVSTSENTEPESLQPQYQYVWSVRYIDAPILRDKNTDTDGLCDDEWLYYLGDANFNITTLVDTAGDALERYVYTPYGVLTIYDATWSNTRSASSYANVYTYTGRQLDVETGLYYYRHRVYQAQLGRFCSRDPIGYEAGDSNLYRYVRSHPPLGLDPNGLLARDCWSPTANMPLPPPSPYIPPPVETPTLTRKCNDYREEDGTCEIGSIRLMCRRMPSLGGYGLRHCYLVIVDWEGNNVETISGQRDEATGRVCFAESEWDLGHCNDETDGMLDREYPFSMPSGDLCSFYDCACEKAIELNGAWVYGQYQCNSNRFITEVIRACGGTADFPWCAWGSDDISCRRGVSLNN
;
A
#
# COMPACT_ATOMS: atom_id res chain seq x y z
N MET A 1 -14.31 -6.60 4.62
CA MET A 1 -14.54 -5.48 3.68
C MET A 1 -14.23 -5.98 2.28
N LEU A 2 -15.17 -6.68 1.65
CA LEU A 2 -15.09 -7.08 0.25
C LEU A 2 -16.07 -6.19 -0.50
N LEU A 3 -15.56 -5.11 -1.11
CA LEU A 3 -16.31 -4.32 -2.06
C LEU A 3 -15.56 -4.42 -3.38
N PRO A 4 -16.18 -4.90 -4.48
CA PRO A 4 -15.61 -4.75 -5.79
C PRO A 4 -15.51 -3.25 -6.08
N ARG A 5 -14.30 -2.69 -6.01
CA ARG A 5 -14.01 -1.29 -6.39
C ARG A 5 -14.04 -1.17 -7.90
N TRP A 6 -15.23 -1.24 -8.47
CA TRP A 6 -15.60 -0.56 -9.70
C TRP A 6 -16.68 0.47 -9.35
N GLY A 7 -16.26 1.49 -8.61
CA GLY A 7 -17.12 2.57 -8.15
C GLY A 7 -16.26 3.71 -7.62
N VAL A 8 -16.24 4.82 -8.36
CA VAL A 8 -15.65 6.08 -7.91
C VAL A 8 -16.43 6.54 -6.66
N SER A 9 -15.91 6.24 -5.46
CA SER A 9 -16.46 6.76 -4.21
C SER A 9 -15.71 8.02 -3.81
N ALA A 10 -16.26 9.17 -4.22
CA ALA A 10 -15.95 10.45 -3.60
C ALA A 10 -16.68 10.52 -2.25
N THR A 11 -16.00 10.19 -1.15
CA THR A 11 -16.51 10.46 0.20
C THR A 11 -16.23 11.92 0.55
N THR A 12 -17.08 12.82 0.06
CA THR A 12 -17.11 14.20 0.53
C THR A 12 -17.89 14.24 1.84
N ARG A 13 -17.20 14.29 2.99
CA ARG A 13 -17.82 14.73 4.25
C ARG A 13 -18.17 16.21 4.10
N GLN A 14 -19.45 16.52 3.90
CA GLN A 14 -19.98 17.87 4.02
C GLN A 14 -20.00 18.29 5.50
N LEU A 15 -19.07 19.17 5.88
CA LEU A 15 -19.24 20.08 7.02
C LEU A 15 -20.12 21.24 6.54
N TYR A 16 -21.37 21.28 7.00
CA TYR A 16 -22.23 22.44 6.82
C TYR A 16 -21.89 23.51 7.86
N GLY A 17 -21.59 24.71 7.37
CA GLY A 17 -21.76 25.95 8.15
C GLY A 17 -20.64 26.96 7.97
N ILE A 18 -20.84 27.96 7.11
CA ILE A 18 -20.48 29.37 7.39
C ILE A 18 -21.32 30.27 6.47
N ARG A 19 -22.02 31.22 7.10
CA ARG A 19 -22.86 32.24 6.49
C ARG A 19 -22.02 33.29 5.76
N GLY A 20 -22.52 33.75 4.62
CA GLY A 20 -21.90 34.81 3.83
C GLY A 20 -21.81 36.15 4.56
N ARG A 21 -20.71 36.87 4.30
CA ARG A 21 -20.65 38.32 4.37
C ARG A 21 -19.94 38.86 3.13
N THR A 22 -20.70 39.63 2.37
CA THR A 22 -20.26 40.52 1.30
C THR A 22 -19.30 41.59 1.85
N ASN A 23 -18.16 41.83 1.19
CA ASN A 23 -17.54 43.16 1.17
C ASN A 23 -16.56 43.37 -0.01
N LYS A 24 -16.97 44.33 -0.84
CA LYS A 24 -16.25 45.33 -1.65
C LYS A 24 -14.80 45.10 -2.11
N HIS A 25 -14.67 45.24 -3.44
CA HIS A 25 -13.47 45.54 -4.22
C HIS A 25 -12.43 46.47 -3.57
N VAL A 26 -11.17 46.03 -3.60
CA VAL A 26 -9.98 46.85 -3.85
C VAL A 26 -9.05 46.01 -4.74
N GLY A 27 -8.71 46.50 -5.93
CA GLY A 27 -7.93 45.76 -6.92
C GLY A 27 -6.43 45.87 -6.71
N LEU A 28 -5.72 44.75 -6.89
CA LEU A 28 -4.28 44.66 -7.14
C LEU A 28 -3.98 43.34 -7.88
N ALA A 29 -3.29 43.47 -9.02
CA ALA A 29 -2.46 42.54 -9.78
C ALA A 29 -2.90 41.07 -10.04
N ASP A 30 -2.98 40.76 -11.34
CA ASP A 30 -3.21 39.47 -11.99
C ASP A 30 -2.35 38.33 -11.42
N HIS A 31 -2.97 37.40 -10.69
CA HIS A 31 -2.46 36.06 -10.41
C HIS A 31 -3.37 35.09 -11.18
N GLN A 32 -2.81 34.37 -12.15
CA GLN A 32 -3.51 33.34 -12.92
C GLN A 32 -3.87 32.16 -11.99
N LEU A 33 -5.04 32.29 -11.35
CA LEU A 33 -5.71 31.23 -10.62
C LEU A 33 -6.07 30.09 -11.57
N ARG A 34 -5.76 28.86 -11.13
CA ARG A 34 -6.26 27.59 -11.66
C ARG A 34 -7.75 27.72 -12.02
N GLN A 35 -8.07 27.71 -13.31
CA GLN A 35 -9.45 27.55 -13.75
C GLN A 35 -9.72 26.08 -14.06
N HIS A 36 -10.29 25.38 -13.09
CA HIS A 36 -11.24 24.32 -13.39
C HIS A 36 -12.59 25.01 -13.67
N PRO A 37 -13.08 25.09 -14.92
CA PRO A 37 -14.42 25.58 -15.15
C PRO A 37 -15.40 24.48 -14.76
N ALA A 38 -15.77 24.42 -13.48
CA ALA A 38 -16.98 23.73 -13.06
C ALA A 38 -18.16 24.63 -13.43
N LEU A 39 -19.01 24.19 -14.36
CA LEU A 39 -20.20 24.91 -14.79
C LEU A 39 -21.29 24.69 -13.73
N LEU A 40 -21.31 25.56 -12.71
CA LEU A 40 -22.33 25.56 -11.67
C LEU A 40 -23.63 26.18 -12.20
N VAL A 41 -24.63 25.34 -12.51
CA VAL A 41 -26.01 25.79 -12.69
C VAL A 41 -26.84 25.35 -11.47
N GLY A 42 -27.48 26.32 -10.82
CA GLY A 42 -28.61 26.20 -9.88
C GLY A 42 -28.70 24.95 -9.01
N GLN A 43 -28.27 25.10 -7.74
CA GLN A 43 -28.16 24.09 -6.67
C GLN A 43 -26.97 23.15 -6.81
N HIS A 44 -25.76 23.63 -6.45
CA HIS A 44 -24.54 22.85 -6.19
C HIS A 44 -24.40 21.56 -7.02
N ARG A 45 -24.39 21.70 -8.35
CA ARG A 45 -24.21 20.61 -9.30
C ARG A 45 -22.79 20.68 -9.85
N ALA A 46 -22.10 19.55 -9.88
CA ALA A 46 -20.97 19.35 -10.77
C ALA A 46 -21.46 18.52 -11.97
N ASP A 47 -21.83 19.19 -13.06
CA ASP A 47 -21.95 18.56 -14.39
C ASP A 47 -20.55 18.59 -15.07
N PRO A 48 -20.29 17.85 -16.17
CA PRO A 48 -19.01 17.22 -16.49
C PRO A 48 -17.82 18.14 -16.23
N SER A 49 -16.83 17.66 -15.48
CA SER A 49 -15.53 18.33 -15.47
C SER A 49 -14.84 18.06 -16.80
N PRO A 50 -14.73 19.04 -17.72
CA PRO A 50 -13.82 18.85 -18.85
C PRO A 50 -12.41 18.87 -18.28
N VAL A 51 -11.69 17.75 -18.39
CA VAL A 51 -10.23 17.79 -18.28
C VAL A 51 -9.73 18.42 -19.59
N ARG A 52 -9.58 19.74 -19.62
CA ARG A 52 -8.96 20.45 -20.74
C ARG A 52 -7.44 20.38 -20.59
N GLY A 53 -6.78 19.67 -21.50
CA GLY A 53 -5.34 19.76 -21.69
C GLY A 53 -5.03 20.51 -22.98
N SER A 54 -4.62 21.77 -22.89
CA SER A 54 -4.17 22.57 -24.04
C SER A 54 -2.71 22.95 -23.87
N LYS A 55 -1.94 22.97 -24.98
CA LYS A 55 -0.71 23.77 -25.08
C LYS A 55 -1.15 25.25 -25.18
N HIS A 56 -0.61 26.12 -24.31
CA HIS A 56 -0.82 27.56 -24.40
C HIS A 56 0.32 28.21 -25.19
N THR A 57 -0.02 29.13 -26.11
CA THR A 57 0.92 30.16 -26.59
C THR A 57 0.63 31.48 -25.87
N ALA A 58 1.70 32.18 -25.52
CA ALA A 58 1.79 33.11 -24.39
C ALA A 58 1.13 34.51 -24.55
N SER A 59 -0.06 34.66 -25.14
CA SER A 59 -0.64 36.01 -25.34
C SER A 59 -2.08 36.26 -24.92
N GLY A 60 -2.72 35.35 -24.16
CA GLY A 60 -3.82 35.66 -23.23
C GLY A 60 -5.14 36.25 -23.76
N THR A 61 -5.27 36.67 -25.02
CA THR A 61 -6.53 37.24 -25.55
C THR A 61 -6.67 36.95 -27.05
N GLY A 62 -7.38 35.88 -27.39
CA GLY A 62 -7.77 35.52 -28.75
C GLY A 62 -8.86 34.45 -28.72
N ALA A 63 -9.73 34.41 -29.74
CA ALA A 63 -10.65 33.28 -29.91
C ALA A 63 -9.84 31.98 -30.02
N LEU A 64 -10.36 30.88 -29.45
CA LEU A 64 -9.75 29.54 -29.53
C LEU A 64 -9.72 29.06 -30.99
N SER A 65 -8.74 29.51 -31.76
CA SER A 65 -8.41 28.95 -33.05
C SER A 65 -7.57 27.69 -32.84
N THR A 66 -8.15 26.54 -33.21
CA THR A 66 -7.44 25.28 -33.51
C THR A 66 -6.44 24.76 -32.47
N SER A 67 -6.75 24.79 -31.16
CA SER A 67 -5.95 24.05 -30.18
C SER A 67 -6.39 22.58 -30.14
N THR A 68 -5.47 21.68 -30.47
CA THR A 68 -5.65 20.23 -30.51
C THR A 68 -5.58 19.59 -29.11
N ALA A 69 -6.66 19.75 -28.34
CA ALA A 69 -6.82 19.07 -27.06
C ALA A 69 -7.59 17.76 -27.24
N ARG A 70 -7.07 16.62 -26.76
CA ARG A 70 -7.87 15.38 -26.65
C ARG A 70 -8.88 15.56 -25.52
N VAL A 71 -10.16 15.75 -25.86
CA VAL A 71 -11.25 15.90 -24.90
C VAL A 71 -11.97 14.57 -24.76
N THR A 72 -12.22 14.14 -23.52
CA THR A 72 -13.03 12.96 -23.22
C THR A 72 -14.31 13.35 -22.48
N TYR A 73 -15.40 12.63 -22.72
CA TYR A 73 -16.71 12.90 -22.16
C TYR A 73 -17.20 11.73 -21.31
N THR A 74 -17.65 12.05 -20.11
CA THR A 74 -18.41 11.16 -19.24
C THR A 74 -19.65 11.91 -18.79
N ALA A 75 -20.80 11.26 -18.83
CA ALA A 75 -22.05 11.81 -18.33
C ALA A 75 -22.64 10.89 -17.25
N SER A 76 -23.27 11.50 -16.25
CA SER A 76 -23.93 10.78 -15.16
C SER A 76 -25.41 11.15 -15.09
N TRP A 77 -26.26 10.20 -14.70
CA TRP A 77 -27.69 10.41 -14.44
C TRP A 77 -28.00 10.10 -13.00
N PHE A 78 -29.03 10.76 -12.48
CA PHE A 78 -29.42 10.69 -11.08
C PHE A 78 -30.94 10.51 -10.97
N ASP A 79 -31.36 9.82 -9.92
CA ASP A 79 -32.78 9.72 -9.58
C ASP A 79 -33.29 10.97 -8.84
N GLY A 80 -34.57 10.97 -8.46
CA GLY A 80 -35.20 12.07 -7.73
C GLY A 80 -34.62 12.34 -6.33
N ALA A 81 -33.79 11.43 -5.81
CA ALA A 81 -33.08 11.57 -4.54
C ALA A 81 -31.60 11.99 -4.73
N ASN A 82 -31.20 12.39 -5.95
CA ASN A 82 -29.83 12.74 -6.32
C ASN A 82 -28.81 11.60 -6.15
N ARG A 83 -29.25 10.35 -6.24
CA ARG A 83 -28.33 9.19 -6.25
C ARG A 83 -27.98 8.86 -7.70
N GLN A 84 -26.70 8.57 -7.98
CA GLN A 84 -26.23 8.30 -9.34
C GLN A 84 -26.74 6.94 -9.82
N THR A 85 -27.60 6.92 -10.84
CA THR A 85 -28.16 5.68 -11.41
C THR A 85 -27.36 5.17 -12.58
N ASP A 86 -26.72 6.04 -13.35
CA ASP A 86 -25.99 5.66 -14.54
C ASP A 86 -24.78 6.54 -14.75
N THR A 87 -23.72 5.96 -15.29
CA THR A 87 -22.56 6.66 -15.83
C THR A 87 -22.29 6.12 -17.22
N ALA A 88 -22.21 7.01 -18.20
CA ALA A 88 -21.84 6.69 -19.58
C ALA A 88 -20.52 7.36 -19.93
N ASN A 89 -19.51 6.55 -20.24
CA ASN A 89 -18.25 6.99 -20.80
C ASN A 89 -18.35 6.95 -22.33
N TYR A 90 -18.24 8.13 -22.96
CA TYR A 90 -18.26 8.29 -24.42
C TYR A 90 -16.83 8.39 -25.00
N GLY A 91 -15.82 8.39 -24.13
CA GLY A 91 -14.44 8.63 -24.53
C GLY A 91 -14.30 9.96 -25.26
N THR A 92 -13.55 9.99 -26.35
CA THR A 92 -13.42 11.17 -27.22
C THR A 92 -14.66 11.52 -28.03
N ASN A 93 -15.75 10.76 -27.91
CA ASN A 93 -16.97 10.90 -28.71
C ASN A 93 -16.68 10.96 -30.23
N GLY A 94 -15.70 10.16 -30.67
CA GLY A 94 -15.25 10.14 -32.07
C GLY A 94 -14.68 11.48 -32.57
N GLY A 95 -14.18 12.33 -31.66
CA GLY A 95 -13.69 13.67 -31.98
C GLY A 95 -14.80 14.71 -32.22
N SER A 96 -16.07 14.32 -32.07
CA SER A 96 -17.22 15.22 -32.25
C SER A 96 -17.59 15.92 -30.95
N SER A 97 -18.21 17.10 -31.06
CA SER A 97 -18.79 17.78 -29.89
C SER A 97 -19.85 16.89 -29.24
N PHE A 98 -19.91 16.93 -27.91
CA PHE A 98 -20.84 16.13 -27.13
C PHE A 98 -22.01 16.97 -26.61
N SER A 99 -23.22 16.44 -26.73
CA SER A 99 -24.42 16.94 -26.07
C SER A 99 -24.99 15.83 -25.21
N ARG A 100 -25.15 16.07 -23.90
CA ARG A 100 -25.63 15.07 -22.94
C ARG A 100 -27.10 14.71 -23.22
N PRO A 101 -27.43 13.44 -23.49
CA PRO A 101 -28.82 13.00 -23.65
C PRO A 101 -29.64 13.18 -22.36
N SER A 102 -30.96 13.33 -22.48
CA SER A 102 -31.86 13.47 -21.32
C SER A 102 -32.01 12.19 -20.51
N SER A 103 -31.90 11.02 -21.16
CA SER A 103 -31.92 9.69 -20.55
C SER A 103 -30.58 8.96 -20.75
N PRO A 104 -30.23 7.98 -19.89
CA PRO A 104 -29.08 7.13 -20.12
C PRO A 104 -29.15 6.44 -21.50
N PRO A 105 -28.03 6.35 -22.24
CA PRO A 105 -27.97 5.63 -23.51
C PRO A 105 -27.90 4.11 -23.30
N SER A 106 -28.09 3.34 -24.36
CA SER A 106 -27.81 1.90 -24.36
C SER A 106 -26.30 1.62 -24.34
N ARG A 107 -25.91 0.50 -23.71
CA ARG A 107 -24.53 -0.03 -23.74
C ARG A 107 -24.13 -0.39 -25.16
N SER A 108 -22.94 0.01 -25.58
CA SER A 108 -22.37 -0.31 -26.89
C SER A 108 -20.84 -0.23 -26.86
N ASP A 109 -20.18 -0.68 -27.92
CA ASP A 109 -18.71 -0.57 -28.07
C ASP A 109 -18.22 0.89 -28.18
N THR A 110 -19.17 1.82 -28.39
CA THR A 110 -18.88 3.25 -28.53
C THR A 110 -19.26 4.07 -27.30
N VAL A 111 -20.04 3.50 -26.39
CA VAL A 111 -20.54 4.13 -25.16
C VAL A 111 -20.60 3.07 -24.05
N LEU A 112 -19.63 3.13 -23.14
CA LEU A 112 -19.56 2.21 -21.99
C LEU A 112 -20.45 2.74 -20.89
N VAL A 113 -21.48 1.99 -20.50
CA VAL A 113 -22.45 2.41 -19.50
C VAL A 113 -22.39 1.49 -18.30
N THR A 114 -22.26 2.06 -17.11
CA THR A 114 -22.44 1.38 -15.83
C THR A 114 -23.72 1.90 -15.19
N SER A 115 -24.58 1.01 -14.73
CA SER A 115 -25.85 1.35 -14.11
C SER A 115 -25.86 0.85 -12.68
N THR A 116 -26.52 1.58 -11.77
CA THR A 116 -26.62 1.29 -10.35
C THR A 116 -28.07 1.46 -9.93
N GLU A 117 -28.65 0.42 -9.35
CA GLU A 117 -29.98 0.46 -8.76
C GLU A 117 -29.86 0.50 -7.24
N TYR A 118 -30.79 1.23 -6.61
CA TYR A 118 -30.83 1.40 -5.17
C TYR A 118 -32.09 0.79 -4.60
N ASN A 119 -31.96 0.12 -3.45
CA ASN A 119 -33.10 -0.41 -2.72
C ASN A 119 -33.92 0.72 -2.05
N THR A 120 -35.03 0.35 -1.41
CA THR A 120 -35.91 1.28 -0.68
C THR A 120 -35.21 1.99 0.49
N ALA A 121 -34.15 1.39 1.04
CA ALA A 121 -33.35 1.95 2.13
C ALA A 121 -32.25 2.91 1.66
N GLY A 122 -32.05 3.09 0.35
CA GLY A 122 -31.03 4.01 -0.16
C GLY A 122 -29.73 3.37 -0.63
N MET A 123 -29.58 2.06 -0.49
CA MET A 123 -28.31 1.34 -0.69
C MET A 123 -28.19 0.83 -2.11
N ALA A 124 -27.01 0.98 -2.71
CA ALA A 124 -26.70 0.44 -4.03
C ALA A 124 -26.63 -1.09 -3.94
N TYR A 125 -27.67 -1.78 -4.39
CA TYR A 125 -27.81 -3.24 -4.24
C TYR A 125 -27.54 -3.99 -5.54
N LYS A 126 -27.53 -3.29 -6.68
CA LYS A 126 -27.28 -3.88 -7.98
C LYS A 126 -26.47 -2.91 -8.83
N THR A 127 -25.42 -3.42 -9.45
CA THR A 127 -24.63 -2.72 -10.45
C THR A 127 -24.58 -3.56 -11.71
N THR A 128 -24.82 -2.93 -12.86
CA THR A 128 -24.66 -3.58 -14.17
C THR A 128 -23.50 -2.95 -14.89
N ASP A 129 -22.50 -3.74 -15.27
CA ASP A 129 -21.29 -3.26 -15.96
C ASP A 129 -21.55 -2.98 -17.46
N PRO A 130 -20.56 -2.45 -18.22
CA PRO A 130 -20.71 -2.23 -19.67
C PRO A 130 -20.85 -3.50 -20.51
N ALA A 131 -20.41 -4.66 -20.01
CA ALA A 131 -20.60 -5.97 -20.62
C ALA A 131 -21.97 -6.60 -20.29
N SER A 132 -22.80 -5.88 -19.53
CA SER A 132 -24.15 -6.29 -19.07
C SER A 132 -24.14 -7.39 -17.99
N LYS A 133 -23.04 -7.52 -17.24
CA LYS A 133 -22.95 -8.38 -16.07
C LYS A 133 -23.49 -7.67 -14.85
N GLU A 134 -24.30 -8.38 -14.07
CA GLU A 134 -24.92 -7.85 -12.86
C GLU A 134 -24.13 -8.29 -11.63
N SER A 135 -23.64 -7.35 -10.83
CA SER A 135 -23.20 -7.63 -9.45
C SER A 135 -24.28 -7.17 -8.48
N ARG A 136 -24.52 -7.94 -7.42
CA ARG A 136 -25.52 -7.62 -6.39
C ARG A 136 -24.93 -7.63 -4.99
N ALA A 137 -25.57 -6.88 -4.10
CA ALA A 137 -25.28 -6.86 -2.68
C ALA A 137 -26.57 -6.90 -1.86
N GLU A 138 -26.58 -7.69 -0.79
CA GLU A 138 -27.62 -7.68 0.24
C GLU A 138 -27.08 -6.98 1.48
N PHE A 139 -27.97 -6.33 2.22
CA PHE A 139 -27.61 -5.53 3.38
C PHE A 139 -28.52 -5.88 4.56
N ASP A 140 -27.96 -5.77 5.77
CA ASP A 140 -28.78 -5.77 6.98
C ASP A 140 -29.40 -4.40 7.26
N ASP A 141 -30.24 -4.32 8.30
CA ASP A 141 -30.89 -3.07 8.74
C ASP A 141 -29.90 -1.97 9.15
N ALA A 142 -28.65 -2.32 9.45
CA ALA A 142 -27.57 -1.38 9.75
C ALA A 142 -26.83 -0.90 8.49
N GLY A 143 -27.21 -1.38 7.31
CA GLY A 143 -26.61 -1.02 6.03
C GLY A 143 -25.25 -1.66 5.76
N ARG A 144 -24.91 -2.73 6.48
CA ARG A 144 -23.69 -3.50 6.23
C ARG A 144 -23.99 -4.58 5.20
N ALA A 145 -23.08 -4.80 4.26
CA ALA A 145 -23.23 -5.85 3.26
C ALA A 145 -23.14 -7.23 3.92
N THR A 146 -24.17 -8.05 3.77
CA THR A 146 -24.26 -9.43 4.29
C THR A 146 -24.06 -10.47 3.21
N LYS A 147 -24.22 -10.10 1.94
CA LYS A 147 -23.94 -10.94 0.78
C LYS A 147 -23.49 -10.08 -0.38
N THR A 148 -22.49 -10.52 -1.13
CA THR A 148 -22.10 -9.95 -2.42
C THR A 148 -22.07 -11.07 -3.45
N ILE A 149 -22.56 -10.78 -4.65
CA ILE A 149 -22.71 -11.75 -5.74
C ILE A 149 -22.19 -11.10 -7.01
N ASP A 150 -21.21 -11.70 -7.67
CA ASP A 150 -20.76 -11.30 -9.01
C ASP A 150 -21.38 -12.21 -10.07
N ASN A 151 -21.66 -11.64 -11.25
CA ASN A 151 -22.39 -12.29 -12.34
C ASN A 151 -23.68 -12.99 -11.87
N TYR A 152 -24.58 -12.21 -11.28
CA TYR A 152 -25.85 -12.68 -10.76
C TYR A 152 -26.72 -13.29 -11.87
N THR A 153 -27.24 -14.50 -11.62
CA THR A 153 -28.25 -15.15 -12.48
C THR A 153 -29.52 -15.47 -11.68
N ASP A 154 -29.42 -16.32 -10.66
CA ASP A 154 -30.54 -16.66 -9.76
C ASP A 154 -30.21 -16.46 -8.27
N GLY A 155 -28.94 -16.22 -7.93
CA GLY A 155 -28.43 -15.97 -6.59
C GLY A 155 -28.03 -17.24 -5.83
N ASN A 156 -27.98 -18.38 -6.50
CA ASN A 156 -27.63 -19.68 -5.94
C ASN A 156 -26.31 -20.22 -6.53
N PRO A 157 -25.20 -20.13 -5.79
CA PRO A 157 -23.90 -20.60 -6.27
C PRO A 157 -23.83 -22.12 -6.51
N ALA A 158 -24.83 -22.92 -6.10
CA ALA A 158 -24.81 -24.37 -6.28
C ALA A 158 -25.46 -24.88 -7.58
N THR A 159 -26.19 -24.05 -8.32
CA THR A 159 -26.98 -24.49 -9.49
C THR A 159 -26.45 -24.01 -10.84
N GLY A 160 -25.46 -23.12 -10.85
CA GLY A 160 -24.85 -22.54 -12.05
C GLY A 160 -23.47 -23.10 -12.41
N THR A 161 -22.83 -22.47 -13.39
CA THR A 161 -21.41 -22.67 -13.71
C THR A 161 -20.50 -21.96 -12.69
N SER A 162 -19.19 -22.23 -12.73
CA SER A 162 -18.22 -21.71 -11.75
C SER A 162 -17.95 -20.20 -11.84
N ASP A 163 -18.59 -19.52 -12.77
CA ASP A 163 -18.57 -18.09 -13.01
C ASP A 163 -19.96 -17.44 -12.85
N GLU A 164 -21.00 -18.21 -12.50
CA GLU A 164 -22.34 -17.71 -12.16
C GLU A 164 -22.51 -17.58 -10.64
N ASP A 165 -23.14 -16.50 -10.20
CA ASP A 165 -23.45 -16.25 -8.79
C ASP A 165 -22.25 -16.40 -7.84
N VAL A 166 -21.07 -15.90 -8.24
CA VAL A 166 -19.86 -15.94 -7.42
C VAL A 166 -20.10 -15.16 -6.13
N THR A 167 -20.26 -15.88 -5.02
CA THR A 167 -20.89 -15.36 -3.80
C THR A 167 -19.90 -15.29 -2.65
N VAL A 168 -19.92 -14.17 -1.93
CA VAL A 168 -19.36 -14.05 -0.58
C VAL A 168 -20.43 -13.63 0.40
N GLU A 169 -20.49 -14.31 1.55
CA GLU A 169 -21.42 -14.03 2.65
C GLU A 169 -20.66 -13.50 3.87
N MET A 170 -21.26 -12.54 4.58
CA MET A 170 -20.68 -11.88 5.74
C MET A 170 -21.70 -11.87 6.88
N ALA A 171 -21.29 -12.37 8.05
CA ALA A 171 -22.09 -12.24 9.27
C ALA A 171 -21.42 -11.26 10.23
N TYR A 172 -22.24 -10.58 11.03
CA TYR A 172 -21.76 -9.61 12.00
C TYR A 172 -22.39 -9.83 13.36
N ASN A 173 -21.66 -9.48 14.42
CA ASN A 173 -22.22 -9.42 15.77
C ASN A 173 -23.05 -8.13 15.99
N SER A 174 -23.68 -8.05 17.16
CA SER A 174 -24.47 -6.89 17.60
C SER A 174 -23.67 -5.59 17.69
N ASP A 175 -22.35 -5.69 17.85
CA ASP A 175 -21.44 -4.54 18.01
C ASP A 175 -20.91 -4.00 16.68
N GLY A 176 -21.40 -4.50 15.54
CA GLY A 176 -20.94 -4.01 14.24
C GLY A 176 -19.86 -4.87 13.58
N LYS A 177 -19.27 -5.83 14.30
CA LYS A 177 -18.02 -6.50 13.92
C LYS A 177 -18.27 -7.75 13.08
N LEU A 178 -17.45 -7.95 12.05
CA LEU A 178 -17.53 -9.09 11.12
C LEU A 178 -17.15 -10.37 11.85
N THR A 179 -18.04 -11.33 12.01
CA THR A 179 -17.79 -12.61 12.70
C THR A 179 -17.44 -13.74 11.74
N THR A 180 -17.99 -13.73 10.53
CA THR A 180 -17.66 -14.73 9.50
C THR A 180 -17.58 -14.08 8.13
N LEU A 181 -16.66 -14.57 7.32
CA LEU A 181 -16.54 -14.29 5.90
C LEU A 181 -16.53 -15.64 5.19
N THR A 182 -17.52 -15.87 4.33
CA THR A 182 -17.74 -17.16 3.67
C THR A 182 -17.70 -16.98 2.16
N ALA A 183 -16.62 -17.40 1.51
CA ALA A 183 -16.62 -17.51 0.05
C ALA A 183 -17.27 -18.85 -0.35
N LYS A 184 -18.35 -18.79 -1.12
CA LYS A 184 -19.09 -19.99 -1.53
C LYS A 184 -18.33 -20.70 -2.63
N ASN A 185 -18.10 -22.01 -2.46
CA ASN A 185 -17.42 -22.80 -3.48
C ASN A 185 -17.97 -24.25 -3.48
N PRO A 186 -18.83 -24.61 -4.44
CA PRO A 186 -19.37 -25.97 -4.57
C PRO A 186 -18.32 -27.04 -4.89
N THR A 187 -17.18 -26.63 -5.47
CA THR A 187 -16.12 -27.54 -5.92
C THR A 187 -15.22 -27.98 -4.77
N THR A 188 -14.74 -27.03 -3.97
CA THR A 188 -13.76 -27.28 -2.88
C THR A 188 -14.37 -27.21 -1.48
N GLY A 189 -15.64 -26.78 -1.38
CA GLY A 189 -16.30 -26.46 -0.12
C GLY A 189 -16.20 -24.98 0.25
N ASP A 190 -17.16 -24.50 1.03
CA ASP A 190 -17.21 -23.10 1.43
C ASP A 190 -15.98 -22.70 2.28
N GLN A 191 -15.39 -21.56 1.94
CA GLN A 191 -14.22 -21.01 2.65
C GLN A 191 -14.72 -20.11 3.76
N VAL A 192 -14.87 -20.66 4.97
CA VAL A 192 -15.40 -19.94 6.13
C VAL A 192 -14.26 -19.47 7.04
N THR A 193 -13.90 -18.19 6.92
CA THR A 193 -13.00 -17.53 7.88
C THR A 193 -13.83 -16.96 9.04
N ARG A 194 -13.40 -17.23 10.28
CA ARG A 194 -14.11 -16.80 11.49
C ARG A 194 -13.26 -15.82 12.31
N TYR A 195 -13.91 -14.77 12.78
CA TYR A 195 -13.30 -13.75 13.62
C TYR A 195 -13.88 -13.83 15.02
N VAL A 196 -13.01 -14.14 15.98
CA VAL A 196 -13.38 -14.27 17.40
C VAL A 196 -13.01 -12.98 18.11
N TYR A 197 -14.03 -12.31 18.65
CA TYR A 197 -13.86 -11.11 19.47
C TYR A 197 -14.02 -11.42 20.96
N GLY A 198 -13.39 -10.61 21.79
CA GLY A 198 -13.41 -10.77 23.23
C GLY A 198 -12.08 -11.25 23.79
N THR A 199 -11.94 -11.11 25.09
CA THR A 199 -10.70 -11.38 25.84
C THR A 199 -11.05 -12.31 26.99
N ASP A 200 -10.67 -13.58 26.91
CA ASP A 200 -10.80 -14.53 28.02
C ASP A 200 -9.49 -14.65 28.81
N VAL A 201 -9.59 -15.05 30.08
CA VAL A 201 -8.53 -15.14 31.10
C VAL A 201 -7.57 -16.34 30.89
N GLY A 202 -7.69 -17.11 29.82
CA GLY A 202 -7.03 -18.43 29.68
C GLY A 202 -6.02 -18.50 28.54
N GLY A 203 -4.73 -18.29 28.84
CA GLY A 203 -3.59 -18.64 27.97
C GLY A 203 -2.49 -17.58 27.92
N ILE A 204 -2.88 -16.34 27.62
CA ILE A 204 -2.05 -15.12 27.72
C ILE A 204 -2.94 -14.07 28.35
N THR A 205 -2.58 -13.52 29.51
CA THR A 205 -3.48 -12.61 30.25
C THR A 205 -3.54 -11.25 29.55
N PRO A 206 -4.68 -10.84 28.99
CA PRO A 206 -4.81 -9.53 28.37
C PRO A 206 -4.82 -8.43 29.44
N GLU A 207 -4.28 -7.25 29.14
CA GLU A 207 -4.33 -6.11 30.07
C GLU A 207 -5.74 -5.50 30.17
N ILE A 208 -6.61 -5.76 29.19
CA ILE A 208 -7.99 -5.27 29.15
C ILE A 208 -8.97 -6.40 28.84
N TYR A 209 -10.14 -6.29 29.48
CA TYR A 209 -11.30 -7.11 29.17
C TYR A 209 -12.30 -6.36 28.29
N ARG A 210 -12.34 -6.65 26.98
CA ARG A 210 -13.22 -5.99 26.00
C ARG A 210 -13.75 -6.98 24.97
N ASN A 211 -15.06 -6.93 24.72
CA ASN A 211 -15.76 -7.82 23.79
C ASN A 211 -15.56 -7.46 22.32
N ASP A 212 -15.01 -6.29 22.00
CA ASP A 212 -14.86 -5.79 20.64
C ASP A 212 -13.41 -5.88 20.09
N VAL A 213 -12.49 -6.41 20.89
CA VAL A 213 -11.10 -6.67 20.49
C VAL A 213 -11.04 -7.98 19.72
N LEU A 214 -10.42 -7.95 18.53
CA LEU A 214 -10.16 -9.17 17.76
C LEU A 214 -9.07 -10.00 18.44
N ARG A 215 -9.44 -11.19 18.90
CA ARG A 215 -8.58 -12.15 19.60
C ARG A 215 -8.08 -13.26 18.70
N ALA A 216 -8.88 -13.71 17.75
CA ALA A 216 -8.42 -14.75 16.83
C ALA A 216 -9.07 -14.64 15.45
N GLU A 217 -8.31 -15.06 14.45
CA GLU A 217 -8.78 -15.32 13.09
C GLU A 217 -8.56 -16.81 12.81
N ILE A 218 -9.64 -17.53 12.54
CA ILE A 218 -9.66 -18.97 12.32
C ILE A 218 -9.88 -19.22 10.84
N TYR A 219 -8.95 -19.94 10.21
CA TYR A 219 -9.01 -20.22 8.78
C TYR A 219 -9.91 -21.42 8.47
N PRO A 220 -10.44 -21.52 7.22
CA PRO A 220 -11.37 -22.56 6.80
C PRO A 220 -10.95 -24.01 7.02
N ASP A 221 -9.64 -24.28 7.02
CA ASP A 221 -9.00 -25.58 7.22
C ASP A 221 -8.76 -25.93 8.70
N SER A 222 -9.03 -24.99 9.61
CA SER A 222 -8.99 -25.22 11.05
C SER A 222 -10.11 -26.14 11.52
N ASP A 223 -9.81 -27.04 12.46
CA ASP A 223 -10.82 -27.84 13.15
C ASP A 223 -11.47 -27.08 14.33
N ASP A 224 -10.99 -25.85 14.61
CA ASP A 224 -11.56 -24.95 15.60
C ASP A 224 -12.93 -24.42 15.18
N THR A 225 -13.84 -24.33 16.16
CA THR A 225 -15.14 -23.66 16.00
C THR A 225 -15.08 -22.26 16.62
N THR A 226 -16.21 -21.69 17.06
CA THR A 226 -16.22 -20.37 17.71
C THR A 226 -15.58 -20.35 19.10
N SER A 227 -15.50 -21.51 19.77
CA SER A 227 -14.69 -21.67 20.97
C SER A 227 -13.27 -22.07 20.56
N LEU A 228 -12.27 -21.30 20.98
CA LEU A 228 -10.85 -21.62 20.83
C LEU A 228 -10.53 -22.87 21.66
N GLY A 229 -10.73 -24.04 21.04
CA GLY A 229 -10.25 -25.33 21.52
C GLY A 229 -8.89 -25.63 20.91
N ASN A 230 -8.38 -26.84 21.10
CA ASN A 230 -7.28 -27.37 20.27
C ASN A 230 -7.85 -28.37 19.26
N GLY A 231 -9.12 -28.11 18.87
CA GLY A 231 -10.03 -29.08 18.28
C GLY A 231 -9.87 -30.53 18.77
N THR A 232 -10.03 -31.47 17.86
CA THR A 232 -9.89 -32.92 18.09
C THR A 232 -8.58 -33.49 17.56
N ASP A 233 -7.93 -32.81 16.61
CA ASP A 233 -6.66 -33.23 16.02
C ASP A 233 -5.43 -32.67 16.78
N GLY A 234 -5.66 -31.78 17.76
CA GLY A 234 -4.61 -31.15 18.56
C GLY A 234 -3.80 -30.09 17.81
N THR A 235 -4.27 -29.65 16.65
CA THR A 235 -3.60 -28.73 15.72
C THR A 235 -4.31 -27.38 15.67
N TYR A 236 -3.55 -26.30 15.50
CA TYR A 236 -4.06 -24.94 15.44
C TYR A 236 -3.86 -24.39 14.02
N ASP A 237 -4.93 -24.08 13.29
CA ASP A 237 -4.87 -23.23 12.09
C ASP A 237 -5.64 -21.93 12.34
N ARG A 238 -4.99 -21.05 13.11
CA ARG A 238 -5.52 -19.75 13.49
C ARG A 238 -4.41 -18.79 13.85
N ILE A 239 -4.69 -17.51 13.70
CA ILE A 239 -3.86 -16.45 14.27
C ILE A 239 -4.51 -15.99 15.57
N GLU A 240 -3.72 -15.89 16.64
CA GLU A 240 -4.17 -15.38 17.93
C GLU A 240 -3.51 -14.06 18.26
N TYR A 241 -4.21 -13.26 19.03
CA TYR A 241 -3.78 -11.92 19.35
C TYR A 241 -4.09 -11.50 20.78
N THR A 242 -3.22 -10.65 21.33
CA THR A 242 -3.43 -9.92 22.59
C THR A 242 -3.29 -8.42 22.36
N VAL A 243 -3.83 -7.60 23.27
CA VAL A 243 -3.75 -6.15 23.20
C VAL A 243 -3.43 -5.53 24.57
N ASN A 244 -2.82 -4.35 24.55
CA ASN A 244 -2.57 -3.54 25.74
C ASN A 244 -3.79 -2.68 26.12
N ILE A 245 -3.64 -1.86 27.16
CA ILE A 245 -4.72 -0.97 27.61
C ILE A 245 -5.18 0.10 26.60
N GLN A 246 -4.37 0.40 25.59
CA GLN A 246 -4.68 1.36 24.53
C GLN A 246 -5.34 0.68 23.32
N GLY A 247 -5.48 -0.66 23.34
CA GLY A 247 -5.95 -1.45 22.20
C GLY A 247 -4.87 -1.75 21.16
N ASN A 248 -3.60 -1.40 21.43
CA ASN A 248 -2.48 -1.75 20.57
C ASN A 248 -2.15 -3.24 20.71
N ARG A 249 -1.75 -3.89 19.61
CA ARG A 249 -1.42 -5.32 19.58
C ARG A 249 -0.21 -5.63 20.45
N LEU A 250 -0.32 -6.47 21.48
CA LEU A 250 0.84 -6.90 22.27
C LEU A 250 1.50 -8.12 21.66
N ASP A 251 0.74 -9.18 21.42
CA ASP A 251 1.26 -10.40 20.80
C ASP A 251 0.44 -10.79 19.58
N ARG A 252 1.11 -11.36 18.58
CA ARG A 252 0.53 -12.10 17.46
C ARG A 252 1.16 -13.47 17.43
N LYS A 253 0.36 -14.52 17.60
CA LYS A 253 0.78 -15.91 17.40
C LYS A 253 0.21 -16.40 16.07
N ASP A 254 1.07 -16.82 15.15
CA ASP A 254 0.66 -17.37 13.86
C ASP A 254 0.31 -18.87 13.94
N GLN A 255 -0.10 -19.43 12.80
CA GLN A 255 -0.50 -20.83 12.64
C GLN A 255 0.67 -21.82 12.82
N ASN A 256 1.91 -21.37 12.55
CA ASN A 256 3.13 -22.16 12.79
C ASN A 256 3.53 -22.16 14.28
N GLY A 257 2.91 -21.30 15.10
CA GLY A 257 3.20 -21.10 16.52
C GLY A 257 4.26 -20.05 16.80
N THR A 258 4.69 -19.28 15.79
CA THR A 258 5.59 -18.13 15.95
C THR A 258 4.87 -17.04 16.72
N ILE A 259 5.50 -16.50 17.76
CA ILE A 259 4.95 -15.40 18.56
C ILE A 259 5.77 -14.14 18.31
N HIS A 260 5.12 -13.15 17.70
CA HIS A 260 5.57 -11.77 17.65
C HIS A 260 5.05 -11.04 18.88
N THR A 261 5.93 -10.36 19.61
CA THR A 261 5.59 -9.46 20.71
C THR A 261 6.04 -8.05 20.36
N TYR A 262 5.09 -7.11 20.38
CA TYR A 262 5.29 -5.72 20.01
C TYR A 262 5.48 -4.82 21.23
N ASP A 263 6.52 -3.99 21.19
CA ASP A 263 6.75 -2.95 22.18
C ASP A 263 6.40 -1.58 21.58
N TYR A 264 5.80 -0.70 22.37
CA TYR A 264 5.36 0.63 21.94
C TYR A 264 6.04 1.74 22.71
N ASP A 265 6.25 2.87 22.06
CA ASP A 265 6.57 4.11 22.77
C ASP A 265 5.31 4.73 23.40
N LYS A 266 5.50 5.83 24.15
CA LYS A 266 4.40 6.56 24.80
C LYS A 266 3.39 7.18 23.83
N MET A 267 3.72 7.27 22.54
CA MET A 267 2.83 7.76 21.48
C MET A 267 2.09 6.63 20.77
N GLY A 268 2.28 5.37 21.18
CA GLY A 268 1.63 4.20 20.59
C GLY A 268 2.26 3.75 19.27
N ARG A 269 3.50 4.16 18.97
CA ARG A 269 4.24 3.70 17.79
C ARG A 269 5.06 2.46 18.15
N VAL A 270 5.11 1.48 17.25
CA VAL A 270 5.93 0.28 17.47
C VAL A 270 7.41 0.64 17.46
N THR A 271 8.10 0.23 18.52
CA THR A 271 9.55 0.37 18.70
C THR A 271 10.27 -0.96 18.52
N HIS A 272 9.61 -2.08 18.83
CA HIS A 272 10.14 -3.42 18.59
C HIS A 272 9.02 -4.35 18.12
N ASP A 273 9.30 -5.14 17.09
CA ASP A 273 8.59 -6.36 16.72
C ASP A 273 9.53 -7.53 16.99
N ARG A 274 9.22 -8.35 18.00
CA ARG A 274 10.14 -9.37 18.54
C ARG A 274 9.55 -10.76 18.39
N VAL A 275 10.32 -11.67 17.80
CA VAL A 275 9.97 -13.09 17.69
C VAL A 275 10.40 -13.81 18.96
N THR A 276 9.54 -13.79 19.98
CA THR A 276 9.82 -14.37 21.30
C THR A 276 9.71 -15.89 21.32
N THR A 277 8.94 -16.47 20.39
CA THR A 277 8.86 -17.91 20.13
C THR A 277 8.92 -18.14 18.64
N LEU A 278 9.74 -19.09 18.18
CA LEU A 278 9.71 -19.54 16.78
C LEU A 278 8.71 -20.66 16.58
N GLY A 279 7.98 -20.59 15.47
CA GLY A 279 7.18 -21.69 14.98
C GLY A 279 8.03 -22.85 14.44
N THR A 280 7.36 -23.97 14.17
CA THR A 280 8.02 -25.15 13.61
C THR A 280 8.45 -24.90 12.17
N GLY A 281 9.70 -25.19 11.82
CA GLY A 281 10.22 -25.03 10.45
C GLY A 281 10.57 -23.59 10.04
N VAL A 282 10.31 -22.61 10.91
CA VAL A 282 10.56 -21.18 10.65
C VAL A 282 12.04 -20.84 10.86
N ASP A 283 12.61 -20.02 9.97
CA ASP A 283 13.97 -19.52 10.08
C ASP A 283 14.13 -18.53 11.24
N GLY A 284 15.28 -18.62 11.92
CA GLY A 284 15.57 -17.90 13.15
C GLY A 284 16.74 -16.95 13.08
N ALA A 285 17.29 -16.66 11.90
CA ALA A 285 18.44 -15.78 11.72
C ALA A 285 18.12 -14.34 12.16
N VAL A 286 16.90 -13.87 11.88
CA VAL A 286 16.36 -12.62 12.42
C VAL A 286 15.27 -12.93 13.44
N ARG A 287 15.35 -12.30 14.60
CA ARG A 287 14.42 -12.47 15.73
C ARG A 287 13.80 -11.17 16.22
N ARG A 288 14.26 -10.01 15.73
CA ARG A 288 13.65 -8.73 16.09
C ARG A 288 13.87 -7.68 15.01
N VAL A 289 12.84 -6.89 14.74
CA VAL A 289 12.94 -5.61 14.02
C VAL A 289 12.72 -4.49 15.03
N SER A 290 13.64 -3.53 15.12
CA SER A 290 13.54 -2.39 16.04
C SER A 290 13.51 -1.08 15.27
N THR A 291 12.63 -0.16 15.65
CA THR A 291 12.48 1.16 15.03
C THR A 291 12.70 2.26 16.07
N THR A 292 13.53 3.25 15.75
CA THR A 292 13.67 4.48 16.55
C THR A 292 13.12 5.68 15.79
N PHE A 293 12.75 6.71 16.53
CA PHE A 293 12.17 7.93 15.99
C PHE A 293 12.91 9.15 16.52
N ASP A 294 13.05 10.17 15.66
CA ASP A 294 13.59 11.45 16.06
C ASP A 294 12.61 12.26 16.92
N ILE A 295 13.04 13.43 17.38
CA ILE A 295 12.22 14.33 18.21
C ILE A 295 10.97 14.89 17.50
N ARG A 296 10.94 14.87 16.15
CA ARG A 296 9.80 15.29 15.34
C ARG A 296 8.81 14.14 15.12
N GLY A 297 9.22 12.93 15.49
CA GLY A 297 8.46 11.71 15.33
C GLY A 297 8.67 11.00 14.00
N LEU A 298 9.67 11.40 13.22
CA LEU A 298 10.06 10.75 11.97
C LEU A 298 10.92 9.52 12.28
N ARG A 299 10.88 8.51 11.41
CA ARG A 299 11.64 7.26 11.59
C ARG A 299 13.12 7.54 11.43
N GLU A 300 13.88 7.47 12.50
CA GLU A 300 15.32 7.74 12.45
C GLU A 300 16.09 6.50 11.99
N LYS A 301 15.73 5.33 12.51
CA LYS A 301 16.47 4.10 12.30
C LYS A 301 15.57 2.89 12.34
N ILE A 302 15.91 1.87 11.56
CA ILE A 302 15.32 0.54 11.66
C ILE A 302 16.41 -0.52 11.57
N SER A 303 16.54 -1.37 12.59
CA SER A 303 17.56 -2.42 12.64
C SER A 303 16.95 -3.79 12.89
N THR A 304 17.51 -4.80 12.24
CA THR A 304 17.19 -6.22 12.48
C THR A 304 18.20 -6.83 13.44
N TYR A 305 17.79 -7.80 14.25
CA TYR A 305 18.66 -8.45 15.24
C TYR A 305 18.48 -9.96 15.22
N ASP A 306 19.55 -10.68 15.55
CA ASP A 306 19.58 -12.14 15.71
C ASP A 306 18.93 -12.62 17.03
N ASN A 307 18.50 -11.70 17.89
CA ASN A 307 17.96 -11.99 19.21
C ASN A 307 16.68 -11.19 19.50
N ALA A 308 15.70 -11.84 20.12
CA ALA A 308 14.43 -11.23 20.49
C ALA A 308 14.58 -10.24 21.68
N THR A 309 15.46 -10.51 22.64
CA THR A 309 15.59 -9.76 23.89
C THR A 309 16.19 -8.36 23.69
N VAL A 310 15.41 -7.31 23.97
CA VAL A 310 15.83 -5.90 23.79
C VAL A 310 17.13 -5.62 24.54
N GLY A 311 18.08 -4.97 23.86
CA GLY A 311 19.43 -4.71 24.41
C GLY A 311 20.39 -5.90 24.35
N SER A 312 20.00 -7.01 23.73
CA SER A 312 20.84 -8.17 23.44
C SER A 312 20.83 -8.52 21.94
N GLY A 313 21.75 -9.38 21.53
CA GLY A 313 21.93 -9.81 20.15
C GLY A 313 22.83 -8.90 19.32
N ASN A 314 23.26 -9.40 18.18
CA ASN A 314 23.95 -8.62 17.16
C ASN A 314 22.92 -8.00 16.21
N VAL A 315 23.23 -6.82 15.70
CA VAL A 315 22.50 -6.27 14.55
C VAL A 315 22.84 -7.14 13.35
N VAL A 316 21.84 -7.52 12.56
CA VAL A 316 22.02 -8.28 11.32
C VAL A 316 22.15 -7.31 10.14
N ASN A 317 21.28 -6.31 10.06
CA ASN A 317 21.36 -5.19 9.12
C ASN A 317 20.65 -3.95 9.68
N GLU A 318 20.89 -2.78 9.09
CA GLU A 318 20.37 -1.52 9.60
C GLU A 318 20.12 -0.47 8.50
N VAL A 319 19.00 0.23 8.59
CA VAL A 319 18.67 1.37 7.73
C VAL A 319 18.53 2.64 8.58
N VAL A 320 19.23 3.72 8.20
CA VAL A 320 19.21 5.00 8.92
C VAL A 320 18.77 6.12 7.98
N PHE A 321 17.89 7.00 8.46
CA PHE A 321 17.35 8.11 7.68
C PHE A 321 17.87 9.46 8.18
N GLU A 322 18.28 10.31 7.25
CA GLU A 322 18.45 11.76 7.48
C GLU A 322 17.31 12.50 6.78
N TYR A 323 16.81 13.57 7.39
CA TYR A 323 15.69 14.36 6.87
C TYR A 323 16.02 15.85 6.80
N ASN A 324 15.42 16.54 5.83
CA ASN A 324 15.40 18.01 5.79
C ASN A 324 14.39 18.59 6.81
N ASP A 325 14.29 19.92 6.86
CA ASP A 325 13.38 20.65 7.75
C ASP A 325 11.88 20.41 7.44
N LEU A 326 11.56 19.92 6.24
CA LEU A 326 10.21 19.53 5.84
C LEU A 326 9.87 18.08 6.19
N GLY A 327 10.77 17.37 6.87
CA GLY A 327 10.59 15.95 7.20
C GLY A 327 10.66 15.02 6.00
N GLN A 328 11.29 15.47 4.91
CA GLN A 328 11.54 14.64 3.73
C GLN A 328 12.92 14.01 3.83
N PRO A 329 13.06 12.72 3.51
CA PRO A 329 14.35 12.04 3.59
C PRO A 329 15.32 12.62 2.57
N THR A 330 16.54 12.90 3.03
CA THR A 330 17.67 13.41 2.23
C THR A 330 18.74 12.35 2.05
N LYS A 331 18.89 11.44 3.00
CA LYS A 331 19.72 10.23 2.87
C LYS A 331 19.04 9.05 3.52
N GLU A 332 19.32 7.90 2.96
CA GLU A 332 18.94 6.60 3.48
C GLU A 332 20.16 5.69 3.43
N TYR A 333 20.83 5.54 4.57
CA TYR A 333 21.96 4.60 4.73
C TYR A 333 21.40 3.19 4.78
N GLN A 334 22.03 2.26 4.06
CA GLN A 334 21.60 0.87 3.96
C GLN A 334 22.81 -0.01 4.31
N GLU A 335 22.87 -0.44 5.57
CA GLU A 335 23.87 -1.39 6.06
C GLU A 335 23.35 -2.81 5.87
N HIS A 336 24.13 -3.67 5.22
CA HIS A 336 23.71 -5.04 4.90
C HIS A 336 24.28 -6.05 5.89
N GLU A 337 25.38 -5.73 6.57
CA GLU A 337 26.01 -6.61 7.57
C GLU A 337 26.31 -5.83 8.85
N GLY A 338 25.37 -5.92 9.80
CA GLY A 338 25.52 -5.28 11.10
C GLY A 338 24.92 -3.88 11.19
N ALA A 339 25.52 -3.07 12.05
CA ALA A 339 25.03 -1.74 12.39
C ALA A 339 25.70 -0.67 11.53
N LYS A 340 24.96 0.40 11.22
CA LYS A 340 25.46 1.51 10.43
C LYS A 340 26.73 2.09 11.05
N ASP A 341 27.78 2.24 10.25
CA ASP A 341 29.07 2.78 10.64
C ASP A 341 29.42 4.08 9.88
N ALA A 342 30.70 4.46 9.83
CA ALA A 342 31.15 5.67 9.13
C ALA A 342 31.28 5.49 7.61
N ASN A 343 31.36 4.24 7.13
CA ASN A 343 31.57 3.85 5.75
C ASN A 343 30.28 3.41 5.05
N THR A 344 29.25 2.99 5.81
CA THR A 344 27.96 2.54 5.29
C THR A 344 27.47 3.38 4.11
N LEU A 345 27.19 2.72 3.00
CA LEU A 345 26.70 3.37 1.80
C LEU A 345 25.27 3.90 1.97
N TYR A 346 24.91 4.88 1.14
CA TYR A 346 23.59 5.50 1.20
C TYR A 346 23.04 5.88 -0.17
N VAL A 347 21.72 5.90 -0.24
CA VAL A 347 20.96 6.53 -1.32
C VAL A 347 20.60 7.96 -0.88
N GLY A 348 20.89 8.94 -1.75
CA GLY A 348 20.64 10.35 -1.47
C GLY A 348 19.47 10.91 -2.28
N TYR A 349 18.75 11.88 -1.72
CA TYR A 349 17.62 12.55 -2.37
C TYR A 349 17.84 14.05 -2.38
N ASN A 350 18.21 14.58 -3.54
CA ASN A 350 18.37 16.01 -3.72
C ASN A 350 17.04 16.65 -4.12
N ARG A 351 16.81 17.87 -3.62
CA ARG A 351 15.59 18.63 -3.86
C ARG A 351 15.91 20.07 -4.23
N ASP A 352 15.03 20.71 -4.99
CA ASP A 352 15.23 22.08 -5.45
C ASP A 352 15.07 23.07 -4.29
N THR A 353 16.20 23.60 -3.85
CA THR A 353 16.31 24.65 -2.82
C THR A 353 16.84 25.96 -3.40
N THR A 354 17.09 26.01 -4.71
CA THR A 354 17.95 27.03 -5.35
C THR A 354 17.17 28.15 -6.04
N ALA A 355 15.91 27.92 -6.38
CA ALA A 355 15.10 28.92 -7.05
C ALA A 355 14.63 30.02 -6.05
N SER A 356 14.99 31.28 -6.33
CA SER A 356 14.60 32.45 -5.51
C SER A 356 13.17 32.95 -5.78
N SER A 357 12.48 32.38 -6.79
CA SER A 357 11.11 32.73 -7.18
C SER A 357 10.46 31.57 -7.94
N GLY A 358 9.28 31.11 -7.51
CA GLY A 358 8.53 30.00 -8.09
C GLY A 358 7.69 29.21 -7.06
N GLU A 359 6.70 28.46 -7.52
CA GLU A 359 5.77 27.67 -6.68
C GLU A 359 6.45 26.53 -5.90
N TYR A 360 7.61 26.04 -6.37
CA TYR A 360 8.29 24.84 -5.84
C TYR A 360 9.62 25.13 -5.11
N THR A 361 9.92 26.40 -4.88
CA THR A 361 11.17 26.97 -4.35
C THR A 361 11.57 26.56 -2.92
N LYS A 362 10.75 25.73 -2.25
CA LYS A 362 10.93 25.37 -0.84
C LYS A 362 11.41 23.94 -0.63
N GLY A 363 12.06 23.31 -1.61
CA GLY A 363 12.56 21.94 -1.45
C GLY A 363 11.50 20.85 -1.62
N LEU A 364 10.33 21.15 -2.20
CA LEU A 364 9.29 20.13 -2.40
C LEU A 364 9.56 19.22 -3.59
N ARG A 365 10.21 19.75 -4.63
CA ARG A 365 10.53 19.05 -5.88
C ARG A 365 11.84 18.29 -5.76
N MET A 366 11.85 17.02 -6.17
CA MET A 366 13.06 16.21 -6.25
C MET A 366 13.86 16.60 -7.50
N THR A 367 15.18 16.70 -7.41
CA THR A 367 16.05 17.12 -8.53
C THR A 367 17.01 16.03 -8.96
N SER A 368 17.45 15.18 -8.03
CA SER A 368 18.20 13.97 -8.36
C SER A 368 18.14 12.95 -7.24
N VAL A 369 18.44 11.70 -7.61
CA VAL A 369 18.77 10.61 -6.70
C VAL A 369 20.25 10.30 -6.83
N ARG A 370 20.93 10.20 -5.69
CA ARG A 370 22.32 9.75 -5.58
C ARG A 370 22.37 8.25 -5.31
N TYR A 371 23.14 7.55 -6.12
CA TYR A 371 23.41 6.12 -5.99
C TYR A 371 24.49 5.90 -4.92
N PRO A 372 24.64 4.68 -4.38
CA PRO A 372 25.71 4.35 -3.43
C PRO A 372 27.11 4.73 -3.94
N SER A 373 27.43 4.39 -5.19
CA SER A 373 28.66 4.79 -5.90
C SER A 373 28.93 6.30 -5.94
N GLY A 374 27.87 7.11 -5.86
CA GLY A 374 27.93 8.57 -5.96
C GLY A 374 27.43 9.17 -7.26
N ARG A 375 27.12 8.34 -8.27
CA ARG A 375 26.39 8.74 -9.47
C ARG A 375 25.09 9.46 -9.13
N LEU A 376 24.72 10.47 -9.93
CA LEU A 376 23.46 11.19 -9.80
C LEU A 376 22.57 10.99 -11.03
N ALA A 377 21.39 10.40 -10.83
CA ALA A 377 20.31 10.47 -11.82
C ALA A 377 19.47 11.73 -11.57
N HIS A 378 19.46 12.64 -12.53
CA HIS A 378 18.78 13.93 -12.45
C HIS A 378 17.41 13.90 -13.11
N TRP A 379 16.45 14.63 -12.51
CA TRP A 379 15.17 14.93 -13.15
C TRP A 379 15.13 16.39 -13.55
N THR A 380 14.84 16.63 -14.82
CA THR A 380 14.58 17.97 -15.33
C THR A 380 13.08 18.16 -15.59
N TYR A 381 12.61 19.40 -15.42
CA TYR A 381 11.19 19.73 -15.45
C TYR A 381 10.87 20.71 -16.59
N GLY A 382 11.70 20.72 -17.63
CA GLY A 382 11.62 21.68 -18.72
C GLY A 382 12.11 23.08 -18.37
N THR A 383 11.81 24.02 -19.25
CA THR A 383 12.19 25.44 -19.09
C THR A 383 11.42 26.08 -17.92
N SER A 384 12.11 26.89 -17.11
CA SER A 384 11.49 27.64 -16.01
C SER A 384 10.28 28.46 -16.47
N GLY A 385 9.17 28.37 -15.74
CA GLY A 385 7.88 28.99 -16.06
C GLY A 385 7.12 28.31 -17.21
N GLY A 386 7.69 27.29 -17.85
CA GLY A 386 7.02 26.45 -18.85
C GLY A 386 6.02 25.47 -18.22
N THR A 387 5.25 24.79 -19.07
CA THR A 387 4.19 23.87 -18.62
C THR A 387 4.73 22.69 -17.79
N GLY A 388 5.88 22.11 -18.17
CA GLY A 388 6.55 21.07 -17.38
C GLY A 388 6.86 21.54 -15.96
N ASP A 389 7.50 22.70 -15.87
CA ASP A 389 7.93 23.30 -14.61
C ASP A 389 6.71 23.65 -13.73
N VAL A 390 5.74 24.37 -14.28
CA VAL A 390 4.54 24.78 -13.52
C VAL A 390 3.73 23.57 -13.04
N LEU A 391 3.66 22.49 -13.82
CA LEU A 391 2.94 21.27 -13.47
C LEU A 391 3.78 20.25 -12.68
N ASN A 392 5.05 20.54 -12.38
CA ASN A 392 5.98 19.61 -11.74
C ASN A 392 6.08 18.26 -12.48
N ARG A 393 6.11 18.30 -13.81
CA ARG A 393 6.27 17.11 -14.67
C ARG A 393 7.73 16.92 -15.06
N ILE A 394 8.21 15.70 -14.90
CA ILE A 394 9.55 15.30 -15.30
C ILE A 394 9.59 15.25 -16.83
N GLU A 395 10.37 16.11 -17.47
CA GLU A 395 10.52 16.12 -18.93
C GLU A 395 11.72 15.30 -19.39
N ALA A 396 12.74 15.13 -18.56
CA ALA A 396 13.83 14.20 -18.84
C ALA A 396 14.48 13.62 -17.57
N ILE A 397 15.08 12.44 -17.74
CA ILE A 397 15.99 11.80 -16.80
C ILE A 397 17.39 11.86 -17.40
N ASN A 398 18.33 12.45 -16.66
CA ASN A 398 19.68 12.76 -17.10
C ASN A 398 20.73 12.11 -16.19
N ASP A 399 21.93 11.90 -16.71
CA ASP A 399 23.10 11.49 -15.95
C ASP A 399 23.98 12.67 -15.54
N ASP A 400 24.89 12.48 -14.59
CA ASP A 400 25.92 13.47 -14.24
C ASP A 400 27.28 13.27 -14.93
N SER A 401 27.45 12.18 -15.70
CA SER A 401 28.71 11.82 -16.38
C SER A 401 29.28 12.87 -17.34
N SER A 402 28.44 13.77 -17.88
CA SER A 402 28.86 14.85 -18.79
C SER A 402 28.65 16.28 -18.25
N GLY A 403 28.37 16.42 -16.95
CA GLY A 403 28.04 17.69 -16.29
C GLY A 403 26.79 17.57 -15.41
N SER A 404 26.37 18.64 -14.75
CA SER A 404 25.18 18.62 -13.87
C SER A 404 24.15 19.69 -14.28
N PRO A 405 23.01 19.31 -14.90
CA PRO A 405 22.68 17.98 -15.42
C PRO A 405 23.44 17.68 -16.73
N GLY A 406 23.80 16.42 -16.96
CA GLY A 406 24.44 15.92 -18.17
C GLY A 406 23.42 15.47 -19.23
N SER A 407 23.82 14.51 -20.07
CA SER A 407 23.03 13.99 -21.19
C SER A 407 21.74 13.30 -20.72
N ALA A 408 20.67 13.41 -21.51
CA ALA A 408 19.40 12.73 -21.23
C ALA A 408 19.48 11.25 -21.62
N PHE A 409 19.09 10.35 -20.71
CA PHE A 409 18.84 8.95 -21.03
C PHE A 409 17.42 8.74 -21.54
N SER A 410 16.48 9.49 -20.98
CA SER A 410 15.07 9.44 -21.37
C SER A 410 14.46 10.82 -21.37
N GLU A 411 13.73 11.14 -22.44
CA GLU A 411 12.87 12.32 -22.54
C GLU A 411 11.40 11.92 -22.64
N VAL A 412 10.52 12.67 -21.99
CA VAL A 412 9.11 12.30 -21.82
C VAL A 412 8.19 13.38 -22.32
N THR A 413 7.24 13.00 -23.17
CA THR A 413 6.14 13.88 -23.60
C THR A 413 4.82 13.42 -23.01
N TYR A 414 3.99 14.38 -22.63
CA TYR A 414 2.70 14.16 -21.96
C TYR A 414 1.50 14.62 -22.77
N LEU A 415 0.42 13.85 -22.68
CA LEU A 415 -0.95 14.27 -22.93
C LEU A 415 -1.61 14.71 -21.61
N GLY A 416 -2.13 15.93 -21.59
CA GLY A 416 -2.80 16.48 -20.41
C GLY A 416 -1.85 16.66 -19.21
N SER A 417 -2.35 16.43 -18.00
CA SER A 417 -1.60 16.70 -16.76
C SER A 417 -0.59 15.62 -16.38
N GLY A 418 -0.64 14.42 -16.97
CA GLY A 418 0.26 13.34 -16.53
C GLY A 418 0.30 12.07 -17.37
N ARG A 419 -0.47 11.95 -18.46
CA ARG A 419 -0.43 10.73 -19.29
C ARG A 419 0.77 10.80 -20.22
N ILE A 420 1.73 9.88 -20.07
CA ILE A 420 2.87 9.79 -20.97
C ILE A 420 2.41 9.24 -22.33
N VAL A 421 2.92 9.85 -23.40
CA VAL A 421 2.57 9.51 -24.79
C VAL A 421 3.80 9.31 -25.67
N VAL A 422 4.93 9.86 -25.27
CA VAL A 422 6.25 9.52 -25.83
C VAL A 422 7.21 9.34 -24.66
N GLU A 423 8.01 8.29 -24.70
CA GLU A 423 9.24 8.16 -23.92
C GLU A 423 10.37 7.85 -24.90
N ASP A 424 11.32 8.77 -25.01
CA ASP A 424 12.40 8.74 -25.99
C ASP A 424 13.70 8.35 -25.31
N TYR A 425 14.33 7.25 -25.74
CA TYR A 425 15.67 6.88 -25.32
C TYR A 425 16.66 7.49 -26.30
N VAL A 426 17.24 8.61 -25.87
CA VAL A 426 17.96 9.55 -26.76
C VAL A 426 19.19 8.94 -27.40
N GLN A 427 19.95 8.12 -26.68
CA GLN A 427 21.19 7.54 -27.20
C GLN A 427 20.98 6.41 -28.21
N PRO A 428 20.13 5.39 -27.96
CA PRO A 428 19.89 4.34 -28.94
C PRO A 428 19.05 4.81 -30.13
N ASP A 429 18.58 6.06 -30.13
CA ASP A 429 17.62 6.58 -31.10
C ASP A 429 16.31 5.77 -31.18
N VAL A 430 15.84 5.27 -30.03
CA VAL A 430 14.64 4.42 -29.91
C VAL A 430 13.63 5.09 -28.99
N ARG A 431 12.39 5.26 -29.46
CA ARG A 431 11.32 5.87 -28.65
C ARG A 431 10.04 5.05 -28.63
N LEU A 432 9.40 5.00 -27.47
CA LEU A 432 8.02 4.58 -27.34
C LEU A 432 7.13 5.74 -27.77
N THR A 433 6.19 5.47 -28.67
CA THR A 433 5.18 6.45 -29.06
C THR A 433 3.80 5.81 -29.19
N VAL A 434 2.77 6.50 -28.69
CA VAL A 434 1.37 6.21 -28.99
C VAL A 434 0.83 7.15 -30.09
N ASP A 435 1.72 7.87 -30.77
CA ASP A 435 1.45 8.77 -31.87
C ASP A 435 2.02 8.19 -33.18
N SER A 436 1.54 7.02 -33.59
CA SER A 436 2.07 6.20 -34.70
C SER A 436 1.73 6.70 -36.12
N GLY A 437 1.47 8.01 -36.28
CA GLY A 437 1.65 8.73 -37.54
C GLY A 437 0.68 8.47 -38.70
N THR A 438 -0.47 7.81 -38.51
CA THR A 438 -1.35 7.45 -39.66
C THR A 438 -2.72 8.12 -39.74
N ALA A 439 -3.22 8.80 -38.70
CA ALA A 439 -4.24 9.87 -38.77
C ALA A 439 -4.69 10.28 -37.36
N GLY A 440 -4.72 11.59 -37.08
CA GLY A 440 -5.12 12.15 -35.77
C GLY A 440 -3.99 12.12 -34.74
N GLU A 441 -3.96 13.11 -33.84
CA GLU A 441 -3.00 13.14 -32.73
C GLU A 441 -3.29 12.00 -31.74
N TYR A 442 -2.30 11.14 -31.47
CA TYR A 442 -2.37 9.98 -30.54
C TYR A 442 -3.24 8.79 -31.03
N ALA A 443 -2.99 8.33 -32.25
CA ALA A 443 -3.66 7.21 -32.90
C ALA A 443 -3.54 5.87 -32.15
N GLY A 444 -2.49 5.68 -31.34
CA GLY A 444 -2.28 4.46 -30.55
C GLY A 444 -3.15 4.32 -29.32
N LEU A 445 -4.10 5.25 -29.11
CA LEU A 445 -5.07 5.20 -28.03
C LEU A 445 -6.49 5.16 -28.58
N ASP A 446 -7.31 4.24 -28.07
CA ASP A 446 -8.72 4.25 -28.41
C ASP A 446 -9.48 5.43 -27.78
N ARG A 447 -10.74 5.59 -28.13
CA ARG A 447 -11.56 6.71 -27.62
C ARG A 447 -11.61 6.76 -26.09
N PHE A 448 -11.45 5.65 -25.38
CA PHE A 448 -11.50 5.56 -23.92
C PHE A 448 -10.13 5.76 -23.26
N GLY A 449 -9.07 5.89 -24.06
CA GLY A 449 -7.70 6.11 -23.56
C GLY A 449 -6.92 4.82 -23.31
N ARG A 450 -7.47 3.66 -23.69
CA ARG A 450 -6.79 2.36 -23.65
C ARG A 450 -5.76 2.31 -24.79
N VAL A 451 -4.63 1.65 -24.55
CA VAL A 451 -3.55 1.53 -25.55
C VAL A 451 -3.96 0.50 -26.59
N VAL A 452 -4.07 0.90 -27.86
CA VAL A 452 -4.39 0.02 -29.00
C VAL A 452 -3.23 -0.12 -30.00
N ASP A 453 -2.23 0.76 -29.93
CA ASP A 453 -0.96 0.66 -30.67
C ASP A 453 0.15 1.12 -29.74
N HIS A 454 1.11 0.22 -29.49
CA HIS A 454 2.26 0.44 -28.63
C HIS A 454 3.52 0.20 -29.44
N LEU A 455 4.14 1.29 -29.90
CA LEU A 455 5.22 1.28 -30.87
C LEU A 455 6.51 1.78 -30.24
N TRP A 456 7.52 0.93 -30.21
CA TRP A 456 8.92 1.30 -30.07
C TRP A 456 9.54 1.48 -31.45
N TYR A 457 9.80 2.72 -31.82
CA TYR A 457 10.33 3.10 -33.12
C TYR A 457 11.79 3.53 -32.99
N ASP A 458 12.66 2.85 -33.71
CA ASP A 458 14.05 3.23 -33.92
C ASP A 458 14.09 4.28 -35.04
N TYR A 459 14.24 5.53 -34.66
CA TYR A 459 14.27 6.66 -35.59
C TYR A 459 15.65 6.88 -36.21
N GLY A 460 16.71 6.27 -35.66
CA GLY A 460 18.04 6.22 -36.27
C GLY A 460 18.06 5.31 -37.49
N ALA A 461 17.46 4.12 -37.38
CA ALA A 461 17.34 3.14 -38.47
C ALA A 461 16.04 3.29 -39.29
N SER A 462 15.08 4.08 -38.83
CA SER A 462 13.73 4.22 -39.40
C SER A 462 12.97 2.89 -39.47
N THR A 463 12.98 2.12 -38.38
CA THR A 463 12.32 0.82 -38.29
C THR A 463 11.57 0.62 -36.97
N ASP A 464 10.51 -0.17 -37.00
CA ASP A 464 9.81 -0.60 -35.78
C ASP A 464 10.69 -1.63 -35.06
N ARG A 465 11.14 -1.33 -33.83
CA ARG A 465 11.91 -2.29 -33.02
C ARG A 465 11.02 -3.30 -32.34
N ASP A 466 9.93 -2.80 -31.78
CA ASP A 466 8.81 -3.55 -31.23
C ASP A 466 7.52 -2.80 -31.53
N ARG A 467 6.47 -3.53 -31.89
CA ARG A 467 5.15 -2.94 -32.06
C ARG A 467 4.05 -3.94 -31.76
N PHE A 468 3.16 -3.54 -30.87
CA PHE A 468 2.05 -4.35 -30.41
C PHE A 468 0.73 -3.62 -30.59
N THR A 469 -0.24 -4.24 -31.26
CA THR A 469 -1.61 -3.71 -31.33
C THR A 469 -2.57 -4.52 -30.48
N TYR A 470 -3.58 -3.87 -29.90
CA TYR A 470 -4.48 -4.48 -28.92
C TYR A 470 -5.95 -4.23 -29.24
N GLY A 471 -6.77 -5.25 -28.97
CA GLY A 471 -8.23 -5.15 -28.94
C GLY A 471 -8.78 -5.35 -27.54
N TYR A 472 -9.94 -4.77 -27.27
CA TYR A 472 -10.60 -4.85 -25.97
C TYR A 472 -12.09 -5.06 -26.12
N ASP A 473 -12.70 -5.74 -25.15
CA ASP A 473 -14.15 -5.81 -25.01
C ASP A 473 -14.72 -4.55 -24.30
N ARG A 474 -15.99 -4.65 -23.88
CA ARG A 474 -16.70 -3.57 -23.15
C ARG A 474 -16.33 -3.51 -21.67
N ALA A 475 -15.98 -4.64 -21.05
CA ALA A 475 -15.42 -4.69 -19.70
C ALA A 475 -13.97 -4.17 -19.66
N SER A 476 -13.40 -3.90 -20.84
CA SER A 476 -12.00 -3.53 -21.06
C SER A 476 -11.00 -4.65 -20.85
N SER A 477 -11.45 -5.91 -20.89
CA SER A 477 -10.59 -7.08 -21.01
C SER A 477 -9.90 -7.09 -22.37
N ARG A 478 -8.64 -7.51 -22.44
CA ARG A 478 -7.86 -7.55 -23.69
C ARG A 478 -8.22 -8.79 -24.50
N LEU A 479 -8.74 -8.63 -25.72
CA LEU A 479 -9.14 -9.74 -26.59
C LEU A 479 -8.00 -10.29 -27.45
N TYR A 480 -7.09 -9.42 -27.87
CA TYR A 480 -5.92 -9.83 -28.63
C TYR A 480 -4.72 -8.92 -28.38
N ARG A 481 -3.55 -9.45 -28.71
CA ARG A 481 -2.28 -8.75 -28.84
C ARG A 481 -1.60 -9.20 -30.12
N GLU A 482 -1.50 -8.32 -31.11
CA GLU A 482 -0.83 -8.59 -32.38
C GLU A 482 0.62 -8.08 -32.30
N ASN A 483 1.59 -8.91 -32.70
CA ASN A 483 3.00 -8.53 -32.79
C ASN A 483 3.36 -8.26 -34.25
N THR A 484 3.37 -6.99 -34.65
CA THR A 484 3.54 -6.63 -36.06
C THR A 484 4.99 -6.78 -36.55
N VAL A 485 5.96 -6.95 -35.65
CA VAL A 485 7.37 -7.19 -36.00
C VAL A 485 7.76 -8.67 -36.01
N ALA A 486 6.90 -9.55 -35.47
CA ALA A 486 7.08 -10.99 -35.50
C ALA A 486 5.73 -11.71 -35.64
N SER A 487 5.31 -11.92 -36.89
CA SER A 487 4.19 -12.79 -37.23
C SER A 487 4.38 -14.18 -36.61
N ALA A 488 3.28 -14.87 -36.28
CA ALA A 488 3.17 -16.10 -35.50
C ALA A 488 3.37 -15.95 -33.98
N LYS A 489 3.57 -14.72 -33.47
CA LYS A 489 3.58 -14.41 -32.04
C LYS A 489 2.39 -13.54 -31.62
N ASP A 490 1.35 -13.48 -32.44
CA ASP A 490 0.10 -12.86 -32.03
C ASP A 490 -0.60 -13.73 -31.00
N GLU A 491 -1.43 -13.10 -30.20
CA GLU A 491 -2.08 -13.71 -29.05
C GLU A 491 -3.56 -13.35 -29.06
N HIS A 492 -4.40 -14.35 -28.78
CA HIS A 492 -5.84 -14.21 -28.61
C HIS A 492 -6.22 -14.73 -27.22
N TYR A 493 -7.17 -14.05 -26.57
CA TYR A 493 -7.59 -14.34 -25.21
C TYR A 493 -9.12 -14.43 -25.13
N THR A 494 -9.61 -15.40 -24.35
CA THR A 494 -11.02 -15.46 -23.98
C THR A 494 -11.18 -15.45 -22.46
N TYR A 495 -12.31 -14.95 -21.99
CA TYR A 495 -12.60 -14.78 -20.57
C TYR A 495 -13.91 -15.46 -20.22
N ASP A 496 -14.04 -15.86 -18.96
CA ASP A 496 -15.31 -16.28 -18.39
C ASP A 496 -16.21 -15.09 -18.00
N GLU A 497 -17.40 -15.37 -17.49
CA GLU A 497 -18.43 -14.34 -17.28
C GLU A 497 -18.21 -13.42 -16.07
N VAL A 498 -17.12 -13.64 -15.32
CA VAL A 498 -16.58 -12.73 -14.29
C VAL A 498 -15.22 -12.14 -14.68
N ASN A 499 -14.90 -12.16 -15.98
CA ASN A 499 -13.68 -11.61 -16.58
C ASN A 499 -12.39 -12.28 -16.12
N ARG A 500 -12.38 -13.59 -15.83
CA ARG A 500 -11.13 -14.34 -15.59
C ARG A 500 -10.67 -14.99 -16.88
N LEU A 501 -9.36 -15.00 -17.12
CA LEU A 501 -8.76 -15.56 -18.33
C LEU A 501 -9.04 -17.07 -18.39
N ALA A 502 -9.76 -17.50 -19.42
CA ALA A 502 -10.17 -18.89 -19.62
C ALA A 502 -9.31 -19.59 -20.67
N THR A 503 -8.97 -18.91 -21.77
CA THR A 503 -8.10 -19.48 -22.82
C THR A 503 -7.09 -18.48 -23.36
N PHE A 504 -5.99 -19.01 -23.85
CA PHE A 504 -4.92 -18.30 -24.51
C PHE A 504 -4.43 -19.08 -25.72
N ASP A 505 -4.47 -18.42 -26.88
CA ASP A 505 -3.92 -18.96 -28.12
C ASP A 505 -2.82 -18.04 -28.65
N ARG A 506 -1.69 -18.63 -29.05
CA ARG A 506 -0.63 -17.92 -29.77
C ARG A 506 -0.53 -18.42 -31.20
N GLY A 507 -0.40 -17.52 -32.17
CA GLY A 507 -0.21 -17.85 -33.58
C GLY A 507 -0.33 -16.61 -34.46
N ASP A 508 -0.80 -16.79 -35.70
CA ASP A 508 -1.18 -15.67 -36.57
C ASP A 508 -2.67 -15.36 -36.36
N LEU A 509 -3.00 -14.11 -35.99
CA LEU A 509 -4.40 -13.70 -35.89
C LEU A 509 -5.11 -13.80 -37.24
N ASN A 510 -6.37 -14.19 -37.22
CA ASN A 510 -7.20 -14.15 -38.41
C ASN A 510 -7.54 -12.69 -38.81
N ALA A 511 -8.11 -12.49 -39.99
CA ALA A 511 -8.42 -11.15 -40.50
C ALA A 511 -9.41 -10.34 -39.63
N ASN A 512 -10.25 -11.01 -38.83
CA ASN A 512 -11.23 -10.37 -37.94
C ASN A 512 -10.66 -10.07 -36.55
N LYS A 513 -9.48 -10.62 -36.21
CA LYS A 513 -8.85 -10.57 -34.89
C LYS A 513 -9.72 -11.14 -33.76
N ASP A 514 -10.52 -12.16 -34.07
CA ASP A 514 -11.40 -12.85 -33.13
C ASP A 514 -10.98 -14.32 -32.87
N ALA A 515 -9.87 -14.77 -33.47
CA ALA A 515 -9.20 -16.04 -33.20
C ALA A 515 -7.83 -16.09 -33.92
N ILE A 516 -7.05 -17.12 -33.63
CA ILE A 516 -5.90 -17.52 -34.48
C ILE A 516 -6.42 -18.20 -35.76
N GLY A 517 -5.90 -17.79 -36.93
CA GLY A 517 -6.43 -18.19 -38.24
C GLY A 517 -6.14 -19.62 -38.69
N GLY A 518 -5.30 -20.34 -37.96
CA GLY A 518 -4.95 -21.74 -38.18
C GLY A 518 -4.76 -22.47 -36.85
N THR A 519 -4.02 -23.58 -36.85
CA THR A 519 -3.63 -24.25 -35.60
C THR A 519 -2.70 -23.33 -34.81
N PRO A 520 -3.06 -22.93 -33.58
CA PRO A 520 -2.18 -22.14 -32.73
C PRO A 520 -0.85 -22.85 -32.50
N VAL A 521 0.23 -22.08 -32.46
CA VAL A 521 1.57 -22.60 -32.12
C VAL A 521 1.64 -23.00 -30.64
N LYS A 522 0.85 -22.33 -29.79
CA LYS A 522 0.67 -22.64 -28.37
C LYS A 522 -0.78 -22.37 -27.98
N GLU A 523 -1.37 -23.27 -27.21
CA GLU A 523 -2.68 -23.10 -26.57
C GLU A 523 -2.52 -23.38 -25.08
N GLU A 524 -3.19 -22.60 -24.25
CA GLU A 524 -3.33 -22.83 -22.81
C GLU A 524 -4.78 -22.56 -22.39
N ASP A 525 -5.40 -23.55 -21.75
CA ASP A 525 -6.78 -23.48 -21.27
C ASP A 525 -6.82 -23.71 -19.75
N TRP A 526 -7.62 -22.92 -19.04
CA TRP A 526 -7.76 -22.96 -17.58
C TRP A 526 -9.22 -23.14 -17.18
N GLY A 527 -9.55 -24.26 -16.56
CA GLY A 527 -10.77 -24.39 -15.77
C GLY A 527 -10.60 -23.70 -14.43
N LEU A 528 -11.56 -22.85 -14.06
CA LEU A 528 -11.53 -22.05 -12.84
C LEU A 528 -12.72 -22.38 -11.95
N ASP A 529 -12.48 -22.60 -10.65
CA ASP A 529 -13.56 -22.66 -9.66
C ASP A 529 -14.07 -21.26 -9.27
N MET A 530 -15.13 -21.15 -8.45
CA MET A 530 -15.70 -19.86 -8.05
C MET A 530 -14.72 -18.94 -7.32
N THR A 531 -13.71 -19.50 -6.66
CA THR A 531 -12.65 -18.74 -6.00
C THR A 531 -11.44 -18.47 -6.90
N GLY A 532 -11.49 -18.88 -8.17
CA GLY A 532 -10.46 -18.66 -9.17
C GLY A 532 -9.26 -19.60 -9.07
N ASN A 533 -9.37 -20.73 -8.37
CA ASN A 533 -8.36 -21.79 -8.43
C ASN A 533 -8.43 -22.48 -9.79
N TRP A 534 -7.26 -22.85 -10.33
CA TRP A 534 -7.20 -23.65 -11.55
C TRP A 534 -7.61 -25.08 -11.22
N THR A 535 -8.80 -25.51 -11.60
CA THR A 535 -9.25 -26.91 -11.41
C THR A 535 -8.59 -27.85 -12.41
N ASP A 536 -8.26 -27.32 -13.58
CA ASP A 536 -7.58 -28.03 -14.65
C ASP A 536 -6.68 -27.06 -15.43
N PHE A 537 -5.71 -27.64 -16.12
CA PHE A 537 -4.77 -26.92 -16.97
C PHE A 537 -4.38 -27.76 -18.17
N LEU A 538 -4.76 -27.29 -19.36
CA LEU A 538 -4.46 -27.93 -20.63
C LEU A 538 -3.45 -27.07 -21.40
N GLN A 539 -2.39 -27.69 -21.91
CA GLN A 539 -1.45 -27.05 -22.82
C GLN A 539 -1.34 -27.85 -24.11
N LYS A 540 -1.33 -27.14 -25.24
CA LYS A 540 -1.06 -27.72 -26.55
C LYS A 540 0.04 -26.97 -27.27
N THR A 541 0.83 -27.69 -28.06
CA THR A 541 1.78 -27.12 -29.02
C THR A 541 1.40 -27.60 -30.41
N SER A 542 1.11 -26.66 -31.31
CA SER A 542 0.71 -26.97 -32.69
C SER A 542 -0.43 -28.00 -32.76
N GLY A 543 -1.44 -27.85 -31.91
CA GLY A 543 -2.63 -28.72 -31.82
C GLY A 543 -2.42 -30.08 -31.14
N THR A 544 -1.20 -30.40 -30.69
CA THR A 544 -0.92 -31.61 -29.91
C THR A 544 -0.95 -31.30 -28.42
N THR A 545 -1.69 -32.07 -27.63
CA THR A 545 -1.70 -31.95 -26.17
C THR A 545 -0.34 -32.34 -25.59
N ASP A 546 0.36 -31.37 -24.99
CA ASP A 546 1.63 -31.58 -24.31
C ASP A 546 1.42 -31.93 -22.84
N LEU A 547 0.39 -31.31 -22.23
CA LEU A 547 0.08 -31.40 -20.82
C LEU A 547 -1.43 -31.30 -20.63
N ASN A 548 -1.99 -32.17 -19.80
CA ASN A 548 -3.38 -32.09 -19.38
C ASN A 548 -3.46 -32.49 -17.90
N GLN A 549 -3.70 -31.52 -17.03
CA GLN A 549 -3.68 -31.69 -15.58
C GLN A 549 -5.05 -31.40 -14.98
N ASP A 550 -5.40 -32.18 -13.96
CA ASP A 550 -6.41 -31.85 -12.95
C ASP A 550 -5.69 -31.42 -11.66
N ARG A 551 -6.25 -30.44 -10.93
CA ARG A 551 -5.67 -29.92 -9.69
C ARG A 551 -6.69 -29.88 -8.56
N ALA A 552 -6.36 -30.55 -7.46
CA ALA A 552 -7.13 -30.53 -6.24
C ALA A 552 -6.72 -29.36 -5.33
N HIS A 553 -7.70 -28.77 -4.65
CA HIS A 553 -7.50 -27.67 -3.71
C HIS A 553 -8.25 -27.92 -2.40
N ASN A 554 -7.74 -27.38 -1.29
CA ASN A 554 -8.45 -27.37 -0.01
C ASN A 554 -9.29 -26.08 0.18
N PRO A 555 -10.09 -25.97 1.26
CA PRO A 555 -10.91 -24.77 1.54
C PRO A 555 -10.13 -23.47 1.82
N VAL A 556 -8.79 -23.49 1.86
CA VAL A 556 -7.94 -22.29 1.93
C VAL A 556 -7.22 -21.98 0.62
N ASN A 557 -7.60 -22.64 -0.47
CA ASN A 557 -7.04 -22.48 -1.82
C ASN A 557 -5.62 -23.03 -1.99
N GLU A 558 -5.11 -23.87 -1.10
CA GLU A 558 -3.82 -24.54 -1.33
C GLU A 558 -3.99 -25.70 -2.29
N ILE A 559 -3.03 -25.87 -3.19
CA ILE A 559 -2.99 -27.05 -4.07
C ILE A 559 -2.63 -28.26 -3.20
N THR A 560 -3.49 -29.27 -3.23
CA THR A 560 -3.29 -30.53 -2.47
C THR A 560 -2.93 -31.71 -3.35
N GLY A 561 -3.07 -31.58 -4.67
CA GLY A 561 -2.67 -32.60 -5.62
C GLY A 561 -2.74 -32.10 -7.06
N ILE A 562 -1.80 -32.55 -7.87
CA ILE A 562 -1.77 -32.35 -9.32
C ILE A 562 -1.76 -33.75 -9.96
N THR A 563 -2.64 -33.98 -10.93
CA THR A 563 -2.73 -35.27 -11.63
C THR A 563 -2.79 -35.06 -13.13
N GLU A 564 -1.89 -35.70 -13.86
CA GLU A 564 -1.78 -35.58 -15.30
C GLU A 564 -2.36 -36.79 -16.03
N THR A 565 -3.21 -36.51 -17.02
CA THR A 565 -3.63 -37.52 -18.01
C THR A 565 -2.70 -37.56 -19.21
N THR A 566 -1.98 -36.47 -19.48
CA THR A 566 -0.94 -36.35 -20.53
C THR A 566 0.13 -35.38 -20.03
N GLY A 567 1.39 -35.62 -20.40
CA GLY A 567 2.53 -34.82 -19.98
C GLY A 567 3.34 -35.46 -18.86
N THR A 568 4.35 -34.73 -18.38
CA THR A 568 5.18 -35.17 -17.25
C THR A 568 4.41 -34.94 -15.95
N ALA A 569 4.47 -35.90 -15.02
CA ALA A 569 3.88 -35.74 -13.70
C ALA A 569 4.59 -34.65 -12.90
N TRP A 570 3.86 -33.67 -12.36
CA TRP A 570 4.43 -32.63 -11.52
C TRP A 570 4.50 -33.11 -10.07
N ILE A 571 5.43 -32.54 -9.31
CA ILE A 571 5.42 -32.73 -7.86
C ILE A 571 4.28 -31.91 -7.25
N ASP A 572 3.61 -32.47 -6.24
CA ASP A 572 2.62 -31.74 -5.47
C ASP A 572 3.29 -30.65 -4.63
N PRO A 573 2.79 -29.40 -4.66
CA PRO A 573 3.20 -28.39 -3.70
C PRO A 573 2.85 -28.84 -2.27
N VAL A 574 3.72 -28.51 -1.32
CA VAL A 574 3.48 -28.76 0.11
C VAL A 574 3.52 -27.43 0.84
N HIS A 575 2.58 -27.20 1.76
CA HIS A 575 2.45 -25.95 2.48
C HIS A 575 2.75 -26.15 3.98
N ASP A 576 3.30 -25.13 4.64
CA ASP A 576 3.25 -25.03 6.10
C ASP A 576 1.86 -24.55 6.56
N ARG A 577 1.64 -24.43 7.87
CA ARG A 577 0.33 -24.03 8.41
C ARG A 577 0.02 -22.55 8.20
N ALA A 578 1.04 -21.72 7.96
CA ALA A 578 0.83 -20.33 7.58
C ALA A 578 0.45 -20.18 6.09
N GLY A 579 0.47 -21.27 5.33
CA GLY A 579 0.19 -21.31 3.90
C GLY A 579 1.39 -20.96 3.03
N ASN A 580 2.61 -21.08 3.53
CA ASN A 580 3.81 -20.92 2.72
C ASN A 580 4.16 -22.26 2.05
N MET A 581 4.40 -22.25 0.74
CA MET A 581 4.90 -23.43 0.03
C MET A 581 6.30 -23.79 0.56
N THR A 582 6.41 -24.91 1.29
CA THR A 582 7.68 -25.51 1.73
C THR A 582 8.25 -26.47 0.69
N THR A 583 7.42 -26.95 -0.23
CA THR A 583 7.86 -27.58 -1.49
C THR A 583 7.14 -26.91 -2.65
N VAL A 584 7.89 -26.41 -3.62
CA VAL A 584 7.38 -25.78 -4.84
C VAL A 584 7.88 -26.55 -6.08
N PRO A 585 7.06 -26.80 -7.11
CA PRO A 585 7.53 -27.42 -8.34
C PRO A 585 8.65 -26.62 -8.98
N LYS A 586 9.78 -27.27 -9.24
CA LYS A 586 10.97 -26.66 -9.82
C LYS A 586 10.67 -26.21 -11.26
N PRO A 587 10.69 -24.91 -11.58
CA PRO A 587 10.34 -24.38 -12.90
C PRO A 587 11.09 -25.01 -14.09
N SER A 588 12.37 -25.36 -13.90
CA SER A 588 13.19 -26.03 -14.92
C SER A 588 13.00 -27.55 -14.99
N SER A 589 12.30 -28.16 -14.02
CA SER A 589 11.97 -29.60 -14.00
C SER A 589 10.80 -29.87 -13.06
N LEU A 590 9.57 -29.76 -13.57
CA LEU A 590 8.35 -29.71 -12.75
C LEU A 590 8.02 -31.01 -12.01
N ALA A 591 8.64 -32.14 -12.41
CA ALA A 591 8.58 -33.41 -11.68
C ALA A 591 9.38 -33.41 -10.36
N ASN A 592 10.28 -32.43 -10.20
CA ASN A 592 11.10 -32.26 -9.01
C ASN A 592 10.63 -31.03 -8.22
N GLY A 593 10.83 -31.05 -6.91
CA GLY A 593 10.50 -29.93 -6.04
C GLY A 593 11.74 -29.18 -5.57
N LEU A 594 11.60 -27.88 -5.41
CA LEU A 594 12.48 -27.06 -4.59
C LEU A 594 11.94 -27.05 -3.16
N THR A 595 12.82 -27.27 -2.18
CA THR A 595 12.48 -27.13 -0.76
C THR A 595 12.73 -25.70 -0.32
N CYS A 596 11.69 -25.05 0.23
CA CYS A 596 11.71 -23.64 0.60
C CYS A 596 11.65 -23.49 2.12
N LYS A 597 12.41 -22.52 2.65
CA LYS A 597 12.38 -22.12 4.05
C LYS A 597 11.97 -20.66 4.18
N TRP A 598 11.13 -20.37 5.16
CA TRP A 598 10.53 -19.07 5.38
C TRP A 598 10.91 -18.53 6.76
N ASP A 599 11.10 -17.22 6.86
CA ASP A 599 11.37 -16.56 8.15
C ASP A 599 10.10 -16.24 8.93
N ALA A 600 10.27 -15.70 10.14
CA ALA A 600 9.16 -15.35 11.03
C ALA A 600 8.20 -14.29 10.46
N TRP A 601 8.58 -13.55 9.43
CA TRP A 601 7.73 -12.58 8.74
C TRP A 601 7.12 -13.14 7.44
N ASN A 602 7.16 -14.48 7.25
CA ASN A 602 6.69 -15.18 6.06
C ASN A 602 7.39 -14.72 4.76
N ARG A 603 8.71 -14.46 4.83
CA ARG A 603 9.55 -14.16 3.66
C ARG A 603 10.40 -15.37 3.31
N LEU A 604 10.54 -15.67 2.02
CA LEU A 604 11.35 -16.79 1.54
C LEU A 604 12.83 -16.47 1.78
N VAL A 605 13.54 -17.28 2.56
CA VAL A 605 14.95 -17.01 2.92
C VAL A 605 15.92 -18.07 2.44
N GLU A 606 15.47 -19.29 2.12
CA GLU A 606 16.33 -20.35 1.59
C GLU A 606 15.54 -21.21 0.61
N VAL A 607 16.19 -21.60 -0.48
CA VAL A 607 15.68 -22.54 -1.48
C VAL A 607 16.73 -23.62 -1.73
N LYS A 608 16.31 -24.88 -1.69
CA LYS A 608 17.15 -26.06 -1.92
C LYS A 608 16.63 -26.90 -3.08
N ASP A 609 17.55 -27.42 -3.88
CA ASP A 609 17.30 -28.48 -4.85
C ASP A 609 17.90 -29.79 -4.33
N GLY A 610 17.04 -30.67 -3.81
CA GLY A 610 17.47 -31.82 -3.02
C GLY A 610 18.24 -31.38 -1.76
N ALA A 611 19.54 -31.69 -1.71
CA ALA A 611 20.39 -31.31 -0.57
C ALA A 611 21.20 -30.02 -0.81
N THR A 612 21.22 -29.53 -2.04
CA THR A 612 22.00 -28.34 -2.46
C THR A 612 21.19 -27.10 -2.18
N VAL A 613 21.76 -26.12 -1.46
CA VAL A 613 21.20 -24.77 -1.41
C VAL A 613 21.39 -24.17 -2.79
N VAL A 614 20.33 -23.62 -3.38
CA VAL A 614 20.42 -22.93 -4.68
C VAL A 614 20.27 -21.43 -4.53
N ALA A 615 19.57 -20.97 -3.49
CA ALA A 615 19.44 -19.56 -3.18
C ALA A 615 19.22 -19.33 -1.68
N VAL A 616 19.77 -18.23 -1.16
CA VAL A 616 19.40 -17.66 0.13
C VAL A 616 19.17 -16.18 -0.04
N TYR A 617 18.21 -15.65 0.71
CA TYR A 617 17.79 -14.26 0.64
C TYR A 617 17.76 -13.64 2.03
N GLU A 618 18.28 -12.43 2.14
CA GLU A 618 18.26 -11.64 3.36
C GLU A 618 17.53 -10.32 3.12
N TYR A 619 16.83 -9.88 4.16
CA TYR A 619 15.93 -8.73 4.08
C TYR A 619 16.24 -7.71 5.16
N ASP A 620 16.11 -6.42 4.83
CA ASP A 620 16.20 -5.36 5.81
C ASP A 620 14.92 -5.27 6.68
N GLY A 621 14.96 -4.38 7.68
CA GLY A 621 13.80 -4.12 8.54
C GLY A 621 12.63 -3.46 7.80
N LEU A 622 12.82 -2.96 6.58
CA LEU A 622 11.74 -2.50 5.70
C LEU A 622 11.17 -3.62 4.83
N ALA A 623 11.69 -4.85 4.94
CA ALA A 623 11.33 -6.02 4.13
C ALA A 623 11.77 -5.97 2.67
N ARG A 624 12.80 -5.17 2.34
CA ARG A 624 13.46 -5.23 1.03
C ARG A 624 14.52 -6.32 1.05
N ARG A 625 14.61 -7.14 0.01
CA ARG A 625 15.71 -8.08 -0.18
C ARG A 625 17.00 -7.31 -0.42
N VAL A 626 17.93 -7.33 0.55
CA VAL A 626 19.18 -6.55 0.51
C VAL A 626 20.39 -7.39 0.15
N LYS A 627 20.31 -8.71 0.33
CA LYS A 627 21.36 -9.64 -0.06
C LYS A 627 20.74 -10.92 -0.62
N SER A 628 21.35 -11.46 -1.65
CA SER A 628 21.13 -12.84 -2.06
C SER A 628 22.46 -13.56 -2.21
N HIS A 629 22.43 -14.87 -2.13
CA HIS A 629 23.55 -15.67 -2.61
C HIS A 629 23.05 -16.91 -3.34
N VAL A 630 23.75 -17.23 -4.42
CA VAL A 630 23.51 -18.41 -5.23
C VAL A 630 24.57 -19.43 -4.87
N ASP A 631 24.12 -20.56 -4.33
CA ASP A 631 24.99 -21.69 -4.03
C ASP A 631 24.78 -22.76 -5.12
N SER A 632 25.86 -23.24 -5.72
CA SER A 632 25.81 -24.30 -6.74
C SER A 632 26.16 -25.67 -6.16
N GLN A 633 26.36 -25.80 -4.84
CA GLN A 633 27.04 -26.94 -4.23
C GLN A 633 26.24 -27.75 -3.21
N SER A 634 26.51 -29.07 -3.23
CA SER A 634 25.94 -30.08 -2.34
C SER A 634 26.72 -30.15 -1.02
N PRO A 635 26.13 -30.60 0.12
CA PRO A 635 26.75 -30.59 1.45
C PRO A 635 28.09 -31.37 1.61
N GLY A 636 28.54 -32.09 0.57
CA GLY A 636 29.75 -32.92 0.58
C GLY A 636 31.01 -32.28 -0.02
N ASN A 637 30.94 -31.08 -0.61
CA ASN A 637 32.09 -30.37 -1.17
C ASN A 637 31.88 -28.85 -1.01
N PRO A 638 32.49 -28.19 -0.02
CA PRO A 638 32.09 -26.84 0.43
C PRO A 638 32.80 -25.64 -0.24
N ASP A 639 33.64 -25.84 -1.27
CA ASP A 639 34.55 -24.80 -1.80
C ASP A 639 34.19 -24.26 -3.21
N GLY A 640 32.96 -23.86 -3.45
CA GLY A 640 32.62 -23.04 -4.61
C GLY A 640 31.27 -22.36 -4.45
N VAL A 641 31.30 -21.37 -3.57
CA VAL A 641 30.45 -20.20 -3.64
C VAL A 641 30.60 -19.55 -5.02
N ASP A 642 29.50 -19.28 -5.72
CA ASP A 642 29.55 -18.62 -7.04
C ASP A 642 29.27 -17.11 -6.98
N ALA A 643 28.39 -16.59 -6.09
CA ALA A 643 28.22 -15.14 -5.88
C ALA A 643 27.34 -14.76 -4.66
N TYR A 644 27.73 -13.72 -3.91
CA TYR A 644 26.90 -12.92 -3.01
C TYR A 644 26.58 -11.59 -3.68
N VAL A 645 25.30 -11.22 -3.75
CA VAL A 645 24.82 -9.98 -4.39
C VAL A 645 24.17 -9.08 -3.35
N HIS A 646 24.67 -7.86 -3.21
CA HIS A 646 24.11 -6.82 -2.35
C HIS A 646 23.27 -5.87 -3.20
N PHE A 647 22.05 -5.53 -2.77
CA PHE A 647 21.08 -4.71 -3.51
C PHE A 647 20.72 -3.43 -2.77
N PHE A 648 21.01 -2.27 -3.37
CA PHE A 648 20.66 -0.96 -2.81
C PHE A 648 19.41 -0.40 -3.47
N HIS A 649 18.46 0.08 -2.66
CA HIS A 649 17.13 0.46 -3.13
C HIS A 649 16.83 1.94 -2.90
N ASN A 650 15.98 2.53 -3.75
CA ASN A 650 15.37 3.81 -3.42
C ASN A 650 14.09 3.66 -2.57
N GLN A 651 13.44 4.79 -2.25
CA GLN A 651 12.18 4.81 -1.48
C GLN A 651 11.02 4.08 -2.17
N GLY A 652 11.07 3.93 -3.49
CA GLY A 652 10.10 3.19 -4.29
C GLY A 652 10.39 1.69 -4.39
N TRP A 653 11.37 1.16 -3.65
CA TRP A 653 11.81 -0.24 -3.75
C TRP A 653 12.26 -0.62 -5.17
N GLN A 654 12.89 0.32 -5.85
CA GLN A 654 13.59 0.08 -7.10
C GLN A 654 15.07 -0.13 -6.78
N GLU A 655 15.67 -1.21 -7.29
CA GLU A 655 17.11 -1.44 -7.20
C GLU A 655 17.85 -0.35 -7.97
N LEU A 656 18.73 0.39 -7.32
CA LEU A 656 19.56 1.39 -7.96
C LEU A 656 20.93 0.83 -8.34
N GLU A 657 21.52 0.01 -7.46
CA GLU A 657 22.88 -0.48 -7.60
C GLU A 657 22.99 -1.86 -6.95
N SER A 658 23.70 -2.78 -7.60
CA SER A 658 24.12 -4.04 -6.99
C SER A 658 25.63 -4.23 -7.02
N ARG A 659 26.13 -4.95 -6.02
CA ARG A 659 27.56 -5.25 -5.81
C ARG A 659 27.74 -6.73 -5.55
N VAL A 660 28.79 -7.32 -6.10
CA VAL A 660 28.99 -8.77 -6.05
C VAL A 660 30.32 -9.15 -5.42
N SER A 661 30.29 -10.17 -4.56
CA SER A 661 31.44 -10.79 -3.91
C SER A 661 31.41 -12.31 -4.11
N THR A 662 32.57 -12.96 -4.05
CA THR A 662 32.70 -14.42 -3.96
C THR A 662 32.90 -14.90 -2.52
N SER A 663 32.83 -14.00 -1.55
CA SER A 663 33.07 -14.25 -0.13
C SER A 663 31.95 -13.64 0.73
N GLU A 664 31.41 -14.46 1.63
CA GLU A 664 30.17 -14.17 2.39
C GLU A 664 30.23 -12.88 3.18
N ASN A 665 31.37 -12.66 3.86
CA ASN A 665 31.55 -11.58 4.83
C ASN A 665 32.30 -10.39 4.22
N THR A 666 32.11 -10.15 2.91
CA THR A 666 32.75 -9.01 2.24
C THR A 666 31.78 -7.86 2.17
N GLU A 667 32.10 -6.82 2.95
CA GLU A 667 31.25 -5.64 3.06
C GLU A 667 31.07 -4.92 1.71
N PRO A 668 29.85 -4.47 1.38
CA PRO A 668 29.54 -3.88 0.09
C PRO A 668 30.31 -2.58 -0.18
N GLU A 669 30.72 -1.86 0.85
CA GLU A 669 31.57 -0.65 0.79
C GLU A 669 32.92 -0.92 0.12
N SER A 670 33.41 -2.16 0.24
CA SER A 670 34.69 -2.58 -0.33
C SER A 670 34.59 -3.09 -1.77
N LEU A 671 33.38 -3.28 -2.27
CA LEU A 671 33.09 -3.81 -3.61
C LEU A 671 32.84 -2.66 -4.59
N GLN A 672 33.13 -2.89 -5.87
CA GLN A 672 32.70 -1.98 -6.94
C GLN A 672 31.23 -2.24 -7.32
N PRO A 673 30.50 -1.23 -7.82
CA PRO A 673 29.19 -1.48 -8.43
C PRO A 673 29.34 -2.45 -9.59
N GLN A 674 28.49 -3.46 -9.67
CA GLN A 674 28.42 -4.37 -10.82
C GLN A 674 27.34 -3.91 -11.79
N TYR A 675 26.14 -3.64 -11.29
CA TYR A 675 25.01 -3.15 -12.07
C TYR A 675 24.42 -1.89 -11.47
N GLN A 676 23.95 -0.99 -12.34
CA GLN A 676 23.16 0.17 -11.96
C GLN A 676 21.95 0.32 -12.87
N TYR A 677 20.80 0.70 -12.29
CA TYR A 677 19.53 0.78 -13.01
C TYR A 677 18.93 2.17 -12.94
N VAL A 678 18.52 2.70 -14.10
CA VAL A 678 17.73 3.92 -14.21
C VAL A 678 16.28 3.55 -14.51
N TRP A 679 15.33 4.14 -13.79
CA TRP A 679 13.92 3.75 -13.84
C TRP A 679 13.03 4.81 -14.48
N SER A 680 12.08 4.35 -15.27
CA SER A 680 11.09 5.19 -15.95
C SER A 680 10.06 5.76 -14.98
N VAL A 681 9.54 6.93 -15.34
CA VAL A 681 8.38 7.55 -14.69
C VAL A 681 7.05 6.98 -15.17
N ARG A 682 7.04 6.13 -16.21
CA ARG A 682 5.83 5.47 -16.72
C ARG A 682 5.24 4.46 -15.75
N TYR A 683 6.10 3.72 -15.04
CA TYR A 683 5.71 2.67 -14.10
C TYR A 683 6.87 2.36 -13.15
N ILE A 684 6.54 1.93 -11.92
CA ILE A 684 7.56 1.69 -10.87
C ILE A 684 8.53 0.56 -11.22
N ASP A 685 8.11 -0.44 -11.99
CA ASP A 685 8.99 -1.54 -12.42
C ASP A 685 9.40 -1.43 -13.90
N ALA A 686 9.39 -0.23 -14.47
CA ALA A 686 9.86 -0.03 -15.84
C ALA A 686 11.32 0.46 -15.83
N PRO A 687 12.33 -0.43 -16.00
CA PRO A 687 13.69 0.01 -16.21
C PRO A 687 13.80 0.75 -17.56
N ILE A 688 14.62 1.79 -17.61
CA ILE A 688 15.05 2.47 -18.84
C ILE A 688 16.34 1.82 -19.33
N LEU A 689 17.33 1.78 -18.45
CA LEU A 689 18.72 1.47 -18.74
C LEU A 689 19.30 0.65 -17.59
N ARG A 690 20.13 -0.36 -17.93
CA ARG A 690 21.05 -1.01 -17.00
C ARG A 690 22.48 -0.82 -17.48
N ASP A 691 23.29 -0.24 -16.62
CA ASP A 691 24.72 -0.11 -16.80
C ASP A 691 25.45 -1.23 -16.08
N LYS A 692 26.54 -1.71 -16.65
CA LYS A 692 27.38 -2.76 -16.06
C LYS A 692 28.83 -2.32 -16.00
N ASN A 693 29.47 -2.66 -14.89
CA ASN A 693 30.92 -2.62 -14.73
C ASN A 693 31.52 -4.00 -15.03
N THR A 694 32.53 -4.03 -15.87
CA THR A 694 33.29 -5.22 -16.27
C THR A 694 34.78 -5.11 -15.99
N ASP A 695 35.24 -3.94 -15.54
CA ASP A 695 36.63 -3.69 -15.19
C ASP A 695 36.82 -3.30 -13.71
N THR A 696 37.88 -2.56 -13.39
CA THR A 696 38.28 -2.24 -12.00
C THR A 696 38.30 -0.74 -11.70
N ASP A 697 37.81 0.10 -12.60
CA ASP A 697 37.84 1.56 -12.44
C ASP A 697 36.75 2.10 -11.49
N GLY A 698 35.75 1.26 -11.20
CA GLY A 698 34.67 1.55 -10.26
C GLY A 698 33.49 2.31 -10.87
N LEU A 699 33.42 2.37 -12.20
CA LEU A 699 32.34 2.99 -12.96
C LEU A 699 31.51 1.91 -13.66
N CYS A 700 30.21 2.13 -13.74
CA CYS A 700 29.33 1.31 -14.57
C CYS A 700 29.17 1.98 -15.93
N ASP A 701 30.18 1.89 -16.80
CA ASP A 701 30.15 2.51 -18.13
C ASP A 701 30.59 1.57 -19.27
N ASP A 702 30.84 0.29 -18.99
CA ASP A 702 31.33 -0.67 -19.97
C ASP A 702 30.23 -1.27 -20.88
N GLU A 703 29.03 -1.48 -20.35
CA GLU A 703 27.90 -2.05 -21.11
C GLU A 703 26.58 -1.39 -20.72
N TRP A 704 25.93 -0.77 -21.70
CA TRP A 704 24.65 -0.08 -21.57
C TRP A 704 23.56 -0.86 -22.31
N LEU A 705 22.51 -1.25 -21.58
CA LEU A 705 21.38 -1.99 -22.12
C LEU A 705 20.07 -1.25 -21.86
N TYR A 706 19.35 -0.94 -22.94
CA TYR A 706 18.05 -0.28 -22.85
C TYR A 706 16.90 -1.29 -22.90
N TYR A 707 15.87 -1.01 -22.12
CA TYR A 707 14.74 -1.90 -21.90
C TYR A 707 13.50 -1.41 -22.65
N LEU A 708 13.04 -2.22 -23.61
CA LEU A 708 11.74 -2.04 -24.26
C LEU A 708 10.72 -2.96 -23.58
N GLY A 709 9.52 -2.46 -23.35
CA GLY A 709 8.44 -3.24 -22.76
C GLY A 709 7.09 -3.00 -23.42
N ASP A 710 6.13 -3.88 -23.16
CA ASP A 710 4.77 -3.79 -23.70
C ASP A 710 3.83 -2.92 -22.83
N ALA A 711 2.53 -2.93 -23.16
CA ALA A 711 1.53 -2.17 -22.41
C ALA A 711 1.26 -2.70 -20.98
N ASN A 712 1.78 -3.88 -20.64
CA ASN A 712 1.77 -4.47 -19.29
C ASN A 712 3.13 -4.36 -18.62
N PHE A 713 4.07 -3.61 -19.21
CA PHE A 713 5.43 -3.46 -18.72
C PHE A 713 6.20 -4.79 -18.64
N ASN A 714 5.78 -5.81 -19.40
CA ASN A 714 6.63 -6.97 -19.65
C ASN A 714 7.81 -6.50 -20.50
N ILE A 715 9.04 -6.86 -20.13
CA ILE A 715 10.21 -6.57 -20.98
C ILE A 715 10.11 -7.43 -22.22
N THR A 716 10.11 -6.81 -23.41
CA THR A 716 9.95 -7.49 -24.71
C THR A 716 11.24 -7.56 -25.49
N THR A 717 12.11 -6.55 -25.38
CA THR A 717 13.37 -6.48 -26.12
C THR A 717 14.42 -5.71 -25.31
N LEU A 718 15.65 -6.20 -25.34
CA LEU A 718 16.84 -5.42 -24.95
C LEU A 718 17.50 -4.87 -26.20
N VAL A 719 17.90 -3.60 -26.17
CA VAL A 719 18.65 -2.95 -27.25
C VAL A 719 19.97 -2.39 -26.75
N ASP A 720 20.97 -2.37 -27.62
CA ASP A 720 22.25 -1.70 -27.35
C ASP A 720 22.17 -0.18 -27.54
N THR A 721 23.31 0.49 -27.40
CA THR A 721 23.44 1.95 -27.59
C THR A 721 23.26 2.42 -29.02
N ALA A 722 23.19 1.51 -30.01
CA ALA A 722 22.93 1.83 -31.41
C ALA A 722 21.46 1.57 -31.82
N GLY A 723 20.63 1.09 -30.88
CA GLY A 723 19.23 0.75 -31.14
C GLY A 723 19.02 -0.66 -31.71
N ASP A 724 20.09 -1.47 -31.82
CA ASP A 724 19.99 -2.83 -32.33
C ASP A 724 19.46 -3.78 -31.25
N ALA A 725 18.52 -4.64 -31.64
CA ALA A 725 17.97 -5.66 -30.75
C ALA A 725 19.03 -6.70 -30.41
N LEU A 726 19.14 -7.05 -29.12
CA LEU A 726 20.11 -8.01 -28.60
C LEU A 726 19.44 -9.32 -28.15
N GLU A 727 18.33 -9.17 -27.43
CA GLU A 727 17.50 -10.26 -26.90
C GLU A 727 16.04 -9.88 -26.93
N ARG A 728 15.19 -10.88 -27.11
CA ARG A 728 13.75 -10.72 -27.21
C ARG A 728 13.03 -11.72 -26.32
N TYR A 729 11.88 -11.32 -25.80
CA TYR A 729 11.22 -12.01 -24.69
C TYR A 729 9.73 -12.16 -24.98
N VAL A 730 9.22 -13.37 -24.73
CA VAL A 730 7.80 -13.71 -24.90
C VAL A 730 7.36 -14.48 -23.67
N TYR A 731 6.15 -14.21 -23.18
CA TYR A 731 5.61 -14.79 -21.96
C TYR A 731 4.28 -15.47 -22.24
N THR A 732 3.98 -16.59 -21.61
CA THR A 732 2.55 -16.98 -21.47
C THR A 732 1.83 -15.94 -20.61
N PRO A 733 0.49 -15.89 -20.59
CA PRO A 733 -0.24 -14.87 -19.85
C PRO A 733 0.16 -14.79 -18.37
N TYR A 734 0.40 -15.92 -17.73
CA TYR A 734 0.84 -16.01 -16.33
C TYR A 734 2.37 -15.93 -16.13
N GLY A 735 3.13 -15.56 -17.16
CA GLY A 735 4.54 -15.15 -17.02
C GLY A 735 5.59 -16.23 -17.28
N VAL A 736 5.23 -17.37 -17.87
CA VAL A 736 6.23 -18.38 -18.27
C VAL A 736 7.05 -17.83 -19.43
N LEU A 737 8.33 -17.61 -19.19
CA LEU A 737 9.24 -16.90 -20.08
C LEU A 737 9.82 -17.80 -21.18
N THR A 738 9.86 -17.29 -22.41
CA THR A 738 10.69 -17.77 -23.51
C THR A 738 11.62 -16.65 -23.98
N ILE A 739 12.94 -16.91 -24.00
CA ILE A 739 13.95 -15.97 -24.49
C ILE A 739 14.31 -16.33 -25.93
N TYR A 740 14.39 -15.33 -26.79
CA TYR A 740 14.86 -15.43 -28.17
C TYR A 740 16.10 -14.56 -28.39
N ASP A 741 16.87 -14.91 -29.42
CA ASP A 741 17.86 -14.01 -29.99
C ASP A 741 17.23 -12.79 -30.69
N ALA A 742 18.09 -11.86 -31.09
CA ALA A 742 17.72 -10.63 -31.80
C ALA A 742 16.80 -10.85 -33.02
N THR A 743 16.91 -12.01 -33.68
CA THR A 743 16.25 -12.32 -34.96
C THR A 743 15.00 -13.18 -34.81
N TRP A 744 14.51 -13.40 -33.57
CA TRP A 744 13.35 -14.28 -33.29
C TRP A 744 13.54 -15.75 -33.68
N SER A 745 14.76 -16.15 -34.06
CA SER A 745 14.98 -17.41 -34.77
C SER A 745 15.38 -18.53 -33.81
N ASN A 746 16.15 -18.20 -32.78
CA ASN A 746 16.68 -19.19 -31.84
C ASN A 746 16.21 -18.89 -30.42
N THR A 747 15.69 -19.91 -29.73
CA THR A 747 15.37 -19.83 -28.31
C THR A 747 16.62 -20.04 -27.44
N ARG A 748 16.65 -19.40 -26.28
CA ARG A 748 17.73 -19.52 -25.28
C ARG A 748 17.18 -20.01 -23.94
N SER A 749 17.98 -20.78 -23.22
CA SER A 749 17.64 -21.25 -21.87
C SER A 749 17.94 -20.24 -20.77
N ALA A 750 18.76 -19.23 -21.07
CA ALA A 750 19.13 -18.13 -20.18
C ALA A 750 19.47 -16.88 -21.00
N SER A 751 19.42 -15.71 -20.36
CA SER A 751 19.86 -14.46 -20.98
C SER A 751 21.37 -14.43 -21.16
N SER A 752 21.84 -14.07 -22.35
CA SER A 752 23.25 -13.80 -22.64
C SER A 752 23.77 -12.51 -21.98
N TYR A 753 22.87 -11.66 -21.49
CA TYR A 753 23.16 -10.36 -20.91
C TYR A 753 22.87 -10.30 -19.41
N ALA A 754 22.65 -11.46 -18.78
CA ALA A 754 22.28 -11.60 -17.37
C ALA A 754 21.07 -10.73 -16.97
N ASN A 755 20.10 -10.60 -17.87
CA ASN A 755 18.90 -9.82 -17.58
C ASN A 755 18.01 -10.54 -16.57
N VAL A 756 17.75 -9.87 -15.45
CA VAL A 756 16.87 -10.36 -14.38
C VAL A 756 15.48 -9.74 -14.43
N TYR A 757 15.30 -8.55 -15.00
CA TYR A 757 14.01 -7.87 -15.07
C TYR A 757 13.24 -8.30 -16.32
N THR A 758 12.10 -8.97 -16.12
CA THR A 758 11.38 -9.66 -17.21
C THR A 758 9.86 -9.41 -17.15
N TYR A 759 9.06 -10.37 -16.67
CA TYR A 759 7.59 -10.30 -16.66
C TYR A 759 7.08 -9.21 -15.72
N THR A 760 6.23 -8.31 -16.21
CA THR A 760 5.76 -7.08 -15.52
C THR A 760 6.89 -6.22 -14.92
N GLY A 761 8.11 -6.34 -15.46
CA GLY A 761 9.28 -5.65 -14.96
C GLY A 761 9.84 -6.23 -13.66
N ARG A 762 9.49 -7.47 -13.29
CA ARG A 762 9.96 -8.11 -12.07
C ARG A 762 11.22 -8.94 -12.23
N GLN A 763 11.97 -9.00 -11.14
CA GLN A 763 13.18 -9.80 -11.05
C GLN A 763 12.82 -11.29 -11.07
N LEU A 764 13.38 -12.01 -12.04
CA LEU A 764 13.39 -13.46 -12.11
C LEU A 764 14.69 -13.97 -11.46
N ASP A 765 14.55 -14.74 -10.39
CA ASP A 765 15.66 -15.41 -9.73
C ASP A 765 16.01 -16.65 -10.55
N VAL A 766 16.97 -16.53 -11.47
CA VAL A 766 17.27 -17.54 -12.50
C VAL A 766 17.63 -18.92 -11.94
N GLU A 767 18.22 -18.94 -10.75
CA GLU A 767 18.63 -20.14 -10.01
C GLU A 767 17.44 -20.94 -9.47
N THR A 768 16.32 -20.27 -9.17
CA THR A 768 15.08 -20.92 -8.69
C THR A 768 13.99 -20.97 -9.76
N GLY A 769 14.04 -20.07 -10.74
CA GLY A 769 12.97 -19.81 -11.72
C GLY A 769 11.73 -19.12 -11.12
N LEU A 770 11.84 -18.56 -9.91
CA LEU A 770 10.76 -17.85 -9.23
C LEU A 770 10.89 -16.33 -9.42
N TYR A 771 9.75 -15.64 -9.41
CA TYR A 771 9.73 -14.17 -9.50
C TYR A 771 9.66 -13.53 -8.12
N TYR A 772 10.52 -12.54 -7.88
CA TYR A 772 10.48 -11.73 -6.68
C TYR A 772 9.50 -10.55 -6.84
N TYR A 773 8.35 -10.66 -6.18
CA TYR A 773 7.29 -9.65 -6.17
C TYR A 773 7.30 -8.84 -4.88
N ARG A 774 8.48 -8.52 -4.34
CA ARG A 774 8.64 -7.75 -3.09
C ARG A 774 8.10 -8.52 -1.88
N HIS A 775 6.82 -8.41 -1.57
CA HIS A 775 6.23 -9.08 -0.41
C HIS A 775 5.98 -10.56 -0.59
N ARG A 776 5.94 -11.03 -1.84
CA ARG A 776 5.67 -12.43 -2.16
C ARG A 776 6.61 -12.92 -3.26
N VAL A 777 6.69 -14.24 -3.36
CA VAL A 777 7.37 -14.95 -4.42
C VAL A 777 6.31 -15.58 -5.32
N TYR A 778 6.47 -15.44 -6.64
CA TYR A 778 5.49 -15.86 -7.64
C TYR A 778 6.02 -17.01 -8.50
N GLN A 779 5.19 -18.03 -8.71
CA GLN A 779 5.48 -19.20 -9.53
C GLN A 779 4.61 -19.14 -10.79
N ALA A 780 5.24 -18.93 -11.95
CA ALA A 780 4.55 -18.67 -13.21
C ALA A 780 3.84 -19.90 -13.83
N GLN A 781 4.39 -21.11 -13.71
CA GLN A 781 3.77 -22.35 -14.20
C GLN A 781 2.51 -22.78 -13.40
N LEU A 782 2.41 -22.37 -12.13
CA LEU A 782 1.24 -22.56 -11.28
C LEU A 782 0.27 -21.38 -11.38
N GLY A 783 0.74 -20.22 -11.84
CA GLY A 783 -0.06 -19.00 -12.00
C GLY A 783 -0.47 -18.35 -10.67
N ARG A 784 0.34 -18.50 -9.62
CA ARG A 784 0.01 -18.03 -8.27
C ARG A 784 1.24 -17.73 -7.41
N PHE A 785 1.00 -17.01 -6.32
CA PHE A 785 2.00 -16.77 -5.29
C PHE A 785 2.28 -18.03 -4.47
N CYS A 786 3.50 -18.14 -3.95
CA CYS A 786 3.96 -19.24 -3.09
C CYS A 786 3.55 -19.08 -1.62
N SER A 787 2.90 -17.98 -1.24
CA SER A 787 2.41 -17.72 0.11
C SER A 787 1.08 -16.96 0.06
N ARG A 788 0.30 -17.05 1.14
CA ARG A 788 -0.93 -16.26 1.34
C ARG A 788 -0.59 -14.76 1.32
N ASP A 789 -1.50 -13.93 0.81
CA ASP A 789 -1.37 -12.47 0.83
C ASP A 789 -1.15 -11.93 2.26
N PRO A 790 -0.04 -11.22 2.54
CA PRO A 790 0.23 -10.66 3.87
C PRO A 790 -0.82 -9.66 4.38
N ILE A 791 -1.58 -9.00 3.49
CA ILE A 791 -2.70 -8.11 3.89
C ILE A 791 -4.05 -8.83 3.95
N GLY A 792 -4.07 -10.14 3.69
CA GLY A 792 -5.26 -11.00 3.79
C GLY A 792 -6.42 -10.51 2.91
N TYR A 793 -7.65 -10.67 3.42
CA TYR A 793 -8.87 -10.29 2.70
C TYR A 793 -9.05 -8.77 2.51
N GLU A 794 -8.20 -7.93 3.12
CA GLU A 794 -8.17 -6.49 2.83
C GLU A 794 -7.69 -6.21 1.39
N ALA A 795 -7.06 -7.20 0.74
CA ALA A 795 -6.73 -7.13 -0.69
C ALA A 795 -7.98 -7.03 -1.59
N GLY A 796 -9.18 -7.29 -1.06
CA GLY A 796 -10.41 -7.32 -1.82
C GLY A 796 -10.58 -8.58 -2.66
N ASP A 797 -9.90 -9.67 -2.27
CA ASP A 797 -9.94 -10.98 -2.91
C ASP A 797 -10.23 -12.06 -1.86
N SER A 798 -11.06 -13.05 -2.19
CA SER A 798 -11.32 -14.23 -1.35
C SER A 798 -10.24 -15.30 -1.50
N ASN A 799 -9.42 -15.25 -2.55
CA ASN A 799 -8.33 -16.19 -2.78
C ASN A 799 -6.97 -15.52 -2.51
N LEU A 800 -6.32 -15.91 -1.42
CA LEU A 800 -5.08 -15.28 -0.95
C LEU A 800 -3.83 -15.66 -1.76
N TYR A 801 -3.93 -16.60 -2.71
CA TYR A 801 -2.83 -17.01 -3.60
C TYR A 801 -2.98 -16.48 -5.03
N ARG A 802 -4.17 -16.02 -5.40
CA ARG A 802 -4.53 -15.71 -6.79
C ARG A 802 -3.71 -14.53 -7.32
N TYR A 803 -3.11 -14.73 -8.49
CA TYR A 803 -2.42 -13.65 -9.19
C TYR A 803 -3.42 -12.77 -9.94
N VAL A 804 -3.44 -11.48 -9.62
CA VAL A 804 -4.18 -10.40 -10.31
C VAL A 804 -5.63 -10.76 -10.72
N ARG A 805 -6.36 -11.41 -9.80
CA ARG A 805 -7.77 -11.86 -10.01
C ARG A 805 -7.96 -12.82 -11.19
N SER A 806 -6.94 -13.56 -11.59
CA SER A 806 -6.92 -14.39 -12.80
C SER A 806 -7.15 -13.57 -14.09
N HIS A 807 -6.74 -12.30 -14.09
CA HIS A 807 -6.84 -11.40 -15.25
C HIS A 807 -5.45 -10.88 -15.72
N PRO A 808 -4.45 -11.74 -15.98
CA PRO A 808 -3.09 -11.29 -16.22
C PRO A 808 -2.83 -10.49 -17.52
N PRO A 809 -3.62 -10.59 -18.62
CA PRO A 809 -3.36 -9.76 -19.80
C PRO A 809 -3.50 -8.26 -19.54
N LEU A 810 -4.08 -7.82 -18.41
CA LEU A 810 -4.13 -6.41 -18.00
C LEU A 810 -3.77 -6.16 -16.53
N GLY A 811 -3.60 -7.21 -15.74
CA GLY A 811 -3.28 -7.13 -14.32
C GLY A 811 -1.79 -6.93 -14.06
N LEU A 812 -1.48 -6.09 -13.07
CA LEU A 812 -0.19 -5.89 -12.44
C LEU A 812 -0.34 -6.07 -10.92
N ASP A 813 0.73 -6.49 -10.24
CA ASP A 813 0.80 -6.41 -8.79
C ASP A 813 2.12 -5.74 -8.35
N PRO A 814 2.18 -4.38 -8.31
CA PRO A 814 3.38 -3.61 -8.02
C PRO A 814 4.10 -3.99 -6.71
N ASN A 815 3.40 -4.55 -5.73
CA ASN A 815 4.00 -4.85 -4.43
C ASN A 815 3.86 -6.32 -4.03
N GLY A 816 3.20 -7.15 -4.84
CA GLY A 816 2.82 -8.49 -4.40
C GLY A 816 1.76 -8.43 -3.29
N LEU A 817 0.84 -7.47 -3.33
CA LEU A 817 -0.22 -7.24 -2.32
C LEU A 817 -1.58 -6.90 -2.94
N LEU A 818 -1.60 -6.21 -4.08
CA LEU A 818 -2.84 -5.66 -4.64
C LEU A 818 -2.78 -5.64 -6.16
N ALA A 819 -3.75 -6.31 -6.77
CA ALA A 819 -3.99 -6.23 -8.20
C ALA A 819 -4.32 -4.78 -8.63
N ARG A 820 -3.70 -4.35 -9.73
CA ARG A 820 -3.93 -3.08 -10.40
C ARG A 820 -4.01 -3.29 -11.90
N ASP A 821 -4.84 -2.52 -12.60
CA ASP A 821 -4.86 -2.54 -14.06
C ASP A 821 -3.68 -1.74 -14.63
N CYS A 822 -3.05 -2.21 -15.71
CA CYS A 822 -1.85 -1.59 -16.29
C CYS A 822 -2.06 -0.19 -16.88
N TRP A 823 -3.30 0.25 -17.02
CA TRP A 823 -3.71 1.56 -17.54
C TRP A 823 -4.27 2.47 -16.44
N SER A 824 -4.37 1.99 -15.19
CA SER A 824 -4.80 2.82 -14.06
C SER A 824 -3.75 3.88 -13.71
N PRO A 825 -4.14 5.16 -13.51
CA PRO A 825 -3.24 6.20 -13.01
C PRO A 825 -2.60 5.86 -11.65
N THR A 826 -3.20 4.94 -10.88
CA THR A 826 -2.68 4.49 -9.59
C THR A 826 -1.57 3.45 -9.71
N ALA A 827 -1.29 2.89 -10.90
CA ALA A 827 -0.19 1.94 -11.11
C ALA A 827 1.17 2.52 -10.67
N ASN A 828 1.34 3.85 -10.70
CA ASN A 828 2.58 4.56 -10.39
C ASN A 828 2.75 4.99 -8.93
N MET A 829 1.82 4.63 -8.03
CA MET A 829 1.99 4.96 -6.62
C MET A 829 2.68 3.81 -5.88
N PRO A 830 3.95 3.97 -5.42
CA PRO A 830 4.50 3.09 -4.41
C PRO A 830 3.55 3.17 -3.22
N LEU A 831 3.01 2.02 -2.81
CA LEU A 831 2.43 1.93 -1.48
C LEU A 831 3.61 2.04 -0.52
N PRO A 832 3.48 2.76 0.61
CA PRO A 832 4.52 2.70 1.63
C PRO A 832 4.79 1.23 1.97
N PRO A 833 6.04 0.89 2.34
CA PRO A 833 6.34 -0.45 2.82
C PRO A 833 5.28 -0.80 3.87
N PRO A 834 4.65 -1.99 3.82
CA PRO A 834 3.77 -2.40 4.89
C PRO A 834 4.61 -2.31 6.16
N SER A 835 4.17 -1.42 7.05
CA SER A 835 4.41 -1.65 8.46
C SER A 835 4.04 -3.10 8.72
N PRO A 836 4.81 -3.89 9.50
CA PRO A 836 4.41 -5.25 9.88
C PRO A 836 2.94 -5.18 10.23
N TYR A 837 2.08 -5.86 9.46
CA TYR A 837 0.65 -5.58 9.38
C TYR A 837 0.09 -5.40 10.79
N ILE A 838 -0.11 -4.14 11.19
CA ILE A 838 -0.85 -3.78 12.38
C ILE A 838 -2.23 -3.49 11.81
N PRO A 839 -3.24 -4.36 12.02
CA PRO A 839 -4.60 -3.98 11.68
C PRO A 839 -4.89 -2.61 12.31
N PRO A 840 -5.66 -1.75 11.64
CA PRO A 840 -5.88 -0.39 12.11
C PRO A 840 -6.33 -0.42 13.57
N PRO A 841 -5.80 0.49 14.43
CA PRO A 841 -6.28 0.59 15.80
C PRO A 841 -7.80 0.69 15.77
N VAL A 842 -8.47 -0.16 16.54
CA VAL A 842 -9.92 -0.15 16.67
C VAL A 842 -10.32 1.27 17.00
N GLU A 843 -11.12 1.92 16.15
CA GLU A 843 -11.65 3.25 16.42
C GLU A 843 -12.19 3.24 17.85
N THR A 844 -11.56 4.01 18.73
CA THR A 844 -12.07 4.21 20.08
C THR A 844 -13.45 4.80 19.93
N PRO A 845 -14.53 4.15 20.39
CA PRO A 845 -15.80 4.83 20.50
C PRO A 845 -15.55 6.05 21.39
N THR A 846 -15.86 7.23 20.86
CA THR A 846 -15.87 8.45 21.64
C THR A 846 -16.68 8.18 22.91
N LEU A 847 -16.12 8.52 24.08
CA LEU A 847 -16.67 8.31 25.43
C LEU A 847 -18.13 8.79 25.61
N THR A 848 -18.66 9.52 24.63
CA THR A 848 -19.97 10.15 24.61
C THR A 848 -21.17 9.19 24.63
N ARG A 849 -21.01 7.88 24.33
CA ARG A 849 -22.18 6.98 24.18
C ARG A 849 -22.55 6.13 25.41
N LYS A 850 -21.68 5.95 26.41
CA LYS A 850 -21.96 5.03 27.54
C LYS A 850 -22.71 5.63 28.74
N CYS A 851 -22.91 6.95 28.82
CA CYS A 851 -23.61 7.57 29.95
C CYS A 851 -25.07 7.98 29.67
N ASN A 852 -25.58 7.83 28.44
CA ASN A 852 -26.91 8.34 28.09
C ASN A 852 -28.10 7.48 28.55
N ASP A 853 -27.88 6.25 29.02
CA ASP A 853 -28.97 5.32 29.35
C ASP A 853 -29.35 5.26 30.85
N TYR A 854 -28.70 6.03 31.74
CA TYR A 854 -29.10 6.10 33.15
C TYR A 854 -30.14 7.19 33.38
N ARG A 855 -31.41 6.85 33.13
CA ARG A 855 -32.56 7.56 33.70
C ARG A 855 -33.00 6.81 34.96
N GLU A 856 -32.94 7.51 36.09
CA GLU A 856 -33.64 7.27 37.37
C GLU A 856 -32.76 6.87 38.57
N GLU A 857 -32.85 7.73 39.62
CA GLU A 857 -32.42 7.62 41.03
C GLU A 857 -30.93 7.42 41.40
N ASP A 858 -30.38 8.37 42.19
CA ASP A 858 -29.08 8.42 42.89
C ASP A 858 -28.02 7.32 42.57
N GLY A 859 -27.54 7.29 41.33
CA GLY A 859 -26.56 6.31 40.85
C GLY A 859 -25.13 6.85 40.71
N THR A 860 -24.16 5.98 41.00
CA THR A 860 -22.73 6.17 40.71
C THR A 860 -22.36 5.46 39.41
N CYS A 861 -21.69 6.15 38.47
CA CYS A 861 -21.12 5.52 37.27
C CYS A 861 -19.60 5.41 37.44
N GLU A 862 -19.04 4.21 37.28
CA GLU A 862 -17.61 3.93 37.32
C GLU A 862 -17.11 3.47 35.95
N ILE A 863 -16.10 4.16 35.41
CA ILE A 863 -15.36 3.72 34.22
C ILE A 863 -13.87 3.89 34.53
N GLY A 864 -13.18 2.78 34.81
CA GLY A 864 -11.77 2.79 35.21
C GLY A 864 -11.54 3.64 36.46
N SER A 865 -10.61 4.59 36.40
CA SER A 865 -10.22 5.48 37.51
C SER A 865 -11.13 6.70 37.70
N ILE A 866 -12.29 6.75 37.04
CA ILE A 866 -13.20 7.90 37.06
C ILE A 866 -14.56 7.49 37.64
N ARG A 867 -14.97 8.21 38.69
CA ARG A 867 -16.24 8.00 39.40
C ARG A 867 -17.11 9.26 39.31
N LEU A 868 -18.32 9.12 38.79
CA LEU A 868 -19.28 10.23 38.63
C LEU A 868 -20.42 10.08 39.66
N MET A 869 -20.60 11.08 40.52
CA MET A 869 -21.57 11.09 41.62
C MET A 869 -22.51 12.30 41.51
N CYS A 870 -23.82 12.09 41.36
CA CYS A 870 -24.80 13.18 41.36
C CYS A 870 -25.76 13.02 42.54
N ARG A 871 -25.97 14.09 43.33
CA ARG A 871 -26.88 14.06 44.49
C ARG A 871 -27.97 15.13 44.36
N ARG A 872 -29.21 14.78 44.70
CA ARG A 872 -30.34 15.72 44.74
C ARG A 872 -30.38 16.45 46.09
N MET A 873 -30.40 17.79 46.08
CA MET A 873 -30.64 18.62 47.26
C MET A 873 -32.09 19.14 47.25
N PRO A 874 -32.77 19.30 48.41
CA PRO A 874 -34.10 19.91 48.44
C PRO A 874 -34.00 21.42 48.22
N SER A 875 -34.61 21.97 47.15
CA SER A 875 -34.68 23.42 46.94
C SER A 875 -35.97 24.01 47.52
N LEU A 876 -35.84 25.05 48.36
CA LEU A 876 -36.91 25.96 48.73
C LEU A 876 -37.07 26.99 47.61
N GLY A 877 -37.77 26.62 46.54
CA GLY A 877 -38.12 27.55 45.46
C GLY A 877 -38.04 26.99 44.05
N GLY A 878 -38.94 26.06 43.71
CA GLY A 878 -39.50 25.90 42.37
C GLY A 878 -38.61 25.47 41.19
N TYR A 879 -37.27 25.48 41.31
CA TYR A 879 -36.35 25.06 40.27
C TYR A 879 -35.41 23.97 40.83
N GLY A 880 -35.48 22.77 40.26
CA GLY A 880 -34.68 21.61 40.68
C GLY A 880 -33.31 21.64 40.03
N LEU A 881 -32.29 22.09 40.76
CA LEU A 881 -30.88 21.98 40.33
C LEU A 881 -30.26 20.71 40.94
N ARG A 882 -29.53 19.92 40.13
CA ARG A 882 -28.69 18.83 40.64
C ARG A 882 -27.22 19.25 40.66
N HIS A 883 -26.55 19.00 41.77
CA HIS A 883 -25.09 19.09 41.88
C HIS A 883 -24.47 17.72 41.58
N CYS A 884 -23.53 17.71 40.65
CA CYS A 884 -22.76 16.54 40.25
C CYS A 884 -21.28 16.76 40.55
N TYR A 885 -20.62 15.74 41.08
CA TYR A 885 -19.19 15.72 41.36
C TYR A 885 -18.53 14.67 40.47
N LEU A 886 -17.50 15.08 39.75
CA LEU A 886 -16.59 14.19 39.06
C LEU A 886 -15.39 13.96 39.98
N VAL A 887 -15.17 12.70 40.40
CA VAL A 887 -14.07 12.32 41.28
C VAL A 887 -13.10 11.45 40.49
N ILE A 888 -11.86 11.92 40.37
CA ILE A 888 -10.76 11.15 39.78
C ILE A 888 -10.05 10.44 40.91
N VAL A 889 -9.89 9.11 40.83
CA VAL A 889 -9.22 8.29 41.84
C VAL A 889 -7.91 7.70 41.31
N ASP A 890 -6.92 7.50 42.18
CA ASP A 890 -5.66 6.82 41.84
C ASP A 890 -5.79 5.29 41.89
N TRP A 891 -4.69 4.60 41.58
CA TRP A 891 -4.60 3.14 41.56
C TRP A 891 -4.88 2.47 42.93
N GLU A 892 -4.80 3.22 44.04
CA GLU A 892 -5.12 2.75 45.39
C GLU A 892 -6.56 3.11 45.82
N GLY A 893 -7.31 3.81 44.97
CA GLY A 893 -8.69 4.24 45.23
C GLY A 893 -8.81 5.55 46.01
N ASN A 894 -7.73 6.34 46.11
CA ASN A 894 -7.76 7.64 46.79
C ASN A 894 -8.19 8.75 45.82
N ASN A 895 -8.96 9.73 46.31
CA ASN A 895 -9.40 10.87 45.51
C ASN A 895 -8.21 11.78 45.17
N VAL A 896 -7.92 11.93 43.89
CA VAL A 896 -6.84 12.77 43.34
C VAL A 896 -7.36 14.17 43.02
N GLU A 897 -8.60 14.26 42.51
CA GLU A 897 -9.20 15.52 42.08
C GLU A 897 -10.73 15.43 42.15
N THR A 898 -11.40 16.53 42.53
CA THR A 898 -12.87 16.62 42.57
C THR A 898 -13.31 17.87 41.84
N ILE A 899 -14.04 17.70 40.74
CA ILE A 899 -14.55 18.79 39.90
C ILE A 899 -16.06 18.88 40.08
N SER A 900 -16.55 20.04 40.51
CA SER A 900 -17.98 20.30 40.70
C SER A 900 -18.65 20.75 39.40
N GLY A 901 -19.84 20.24 39.13
CA GLY A 901 -20.66 20.65 38.00
C GLY A 901 -22.15 20.71 38.31
N GLN A 902 -22.89 21.50 37.52
CA GLN A 902 -24.34 21.58 37.61
C GLN A 902 -24.99 20.94 36.39
N ARG A 903 -26.05 20.16 36.62
CA ARG A 903 -26.89 19.60 35.56
C ARG A 903 -28.23 20.31 35.53
N ASP A 904 -28.56 20.85 34.37
CA ASP A 904 -29.89 21.39 34.08
C ASP A 904 -30.86 20.23 33.78
N GLU A 905 -31.96 20.15 34.52
CA GLU A 905 -32.97 19.11 34.36
C GLU A 905 -33.82 19.28 33.09
N ALA A 906 -33.93 20.48 32.51
CA ALA A 906 -34.73 20.74 31.31
C ALA A 906 -33.99 20.34 30.02
N THR A 907 -32.67 20.57 29.95
CA THR A 907 -31.86 20.35 28.74
C THR A 907 -30.95 19.12 28.84
N GLY A 908 -30.73 18.58 30.03
CA GLY A 908 -29.85 17.42 30.27
C GLY A 908 -28.35 17.72 30.17
N ARG A 909 -27.96 18.98 29.96
CA ARG A 909 -26.56 19.42 29.83
C ARG A 909 -25.89 19.54 31.21
N VAL A 910 -24.60 19.20 31.27
CA VAL A 910 -23.77 19.27 32.48
C VAL A 910 -22.63 20.26 32.24
N CYS A 911 -22.49 21.26 33.09
CA CYS A 911 -21.40 22.24 33.05
C CYS A 911 -20.45 21.99 34.23
N PHE A 912 -19.15 21.91 33.96
CA PHE A 912 -18.10 21.75 34.98
C PHE A 912 -17.25 23.02 35.03
N ALA A 913 -16.85 23.45 36.22
CA ALA A 913 -16.00 24.63 36.42
C ALA A 913 -14.92 24.34 37.48
N GLU A 914 -13.75 24.98 37.33
CA GLU A 914 -12.62 24.85 38.26
C GLU A 914 -12.78 25.72 39.52
N SER A 915 -13.77 26.61 39.58
CA SER A 915 -14.10 27.41 40.77
C SER A 915 -15.60 27.74 40.89
N GLU A 916 -16.10 27.95 42.12
CA GLU A 916 -17.52 28.26 42.39
C GLU A 916 -17.99 29.62 41.81
N TRP A 917 -17.09 30.51 41.39
CA TRP A 917 -17.46 31.82 40.84
C TRP A 917 -17.86 31.78 39.35
N ASP A 918 -17.46 30.75 38.60
CA ASP A 918 -17.78 30.62 37.17
C ASP A 918 -19.19 30.04 36.91
N LEU A 919 -19.86 29.54 37.95
CA LEU A 919 -21.21 28.95 37.86
C LEU A 919 -22.34 30.00 37.73
N GLY A 920 -22.03 31.28 37.91
CA GLY A 920 -23.01 32.38 37.91
C GLY A 920 -23.57 32.77 36.54
N HIS A 921 -23.07 32.23 35.43
CA HIS A 921 -23.43 32.65 34.07
C HIS A 921 -24.31 31.66 33.29
N CYS A 922 -24.83 30.61 33.93
CA CYS A 922 -25.61 29.57 33.23
C CYS A 922 -27.08 29.91 32.93
N ASN A 923 -27.57 31.13 33.22
CA ASN A 923 -29.02 31.45 33.16
C ASN A 923 -29.43 32.64 32.26
N ASP A 924 -28.59 33.18 31.39
CA ASP A 924 -29.02 34.22 30.44
C ASP A 924 -29.39 33.63 29.05
N GLU A 925 -30.68 33.60 28.74
CA GLU A 925 -31.27 33.08 27.49
C GLU A 925 -31.00 33.95 26.23
N THR A 926 -29.97 34.78 26.19
CA THR A 926 -29.72 35.68 25.03
C THR A 926 -28.32 35.70 24.43
N ASP A 927 -27.38 34.87 24.87
CA ASP A 927 -26.10 34.71 24.16
C ASP A 927 -25.94 33.29 23.59
N GLY A 928 -25.98 33.21 22.26
CA GLY A 928 -25.54 32.02 21.54
C GLY A 928 -24.05 31.83 21.74
N MET A 929 -23.65 30.83 22.54
CA MET A 929 -22.26 30.35 22.57
C MET A 929 -21.91 29.75 21.21
N LEU A 930 -21.28 30.58 20.39
CA LEU A 930 -20.49 30.21 19.23
C LEU A 930 -19.10 29.75 19.70
N ASP A 931 -18.58 28.74 19.01
CA ASP A 931 -17.16 28.65 18.66
C ASP A 931 -16.58 30.05 18.45
N ARG A 932 -15.62 30.45 19.29
CA ARG A 932 -14.73 31.58 18.99
C ARG A 932 -13.28 31.15 19.15
N GLU A 933 -12.68 30.84 18.00
CA GLU A 933 -11.30 31.21 17.71
C GLU A 933 -11.11 32.70 18.01
N TYR A 934 -10.00 33.08 18.65
CA TYR A 934 -9.58 34.48 18.78
C TYR A 934 -8.80 34.91 17.51
N PRO A 935 -9.24 35.91 16.74
CA PRO A 935 -8.36 36.65 15.84
C PRO A 935 -7.96 37.97 16.51
N PHE A 936 -6.69 38.14 16.86
CA PHE A 936 -6.13 39.47 17.18
C PHE A 936 -5.23 39.93 16.04
N SER A 937 -5.64 40.98 15.34
CA SER A 937 -4.79 41.73 14.39
C SER A 937 -3.83 42.63 15.17
N MET A 938 -2.53 42.49 14.96
CA MET A 938 -1.52 43.45 15.43
C MET A 938 -1.32 44.57 14.40
N PRO A 939 -1.29 45.86 14.81
CA PRO A 939 -0.57 46.88 14.08
C PRO A 939 0.93 46.81 14.45
N SER A 940 1.75 47.01 13.43
CA SER A 940 3.19 47.35 13.42
C SER A 940 3.88 47.69 14.76
N GLY A 941 5.02 47.04 15.00
CA GLY A 941 6.13 47.59 15.77
C GLY A 941 6.48 46.86 17.07
N ASP A 942 7.71 46.36 17.11
CA ASP A 942 8.56 46.05 18.26
C ASP A 942 8.44 44.70 19.01
N LEU A 943 9.61 44.08 19.13
CA LEU A 943 9.97 42.82 19.78
C LEU A 943 9.79 42.88 21.31
N CYS A 944 9.22 41.85 21.94
CA CYS A 944 9.68 41.31 23.25
C CYS A 944 8.97 39.99 23.64
N SER A 945 9.73 39.16 24.37
CA SER A 945 9.53 37.76 24.78
C SER A 945 8.50 37.50 25.89
N PHE A 946 7.78 36.37 25.84
CA PHE A 946 6.92 35.84 26.92
C PHE A 946 7.69 34.83 27.79
N TYR A 947 7.89 35.17 29.08
CA TYR A 947 8.10 34.24 30.20
C TYR A 947 7.23 34.75 31.37
N ASP A 948 6.69 33.81 32.16
CA ASP A 948 5.91 33.95 33.42
C ASP A 948 4.36 33.87 33.35
N CYS A 949 3.82 32.68 33.63
CA CYS A 949 2.55 32.49 34.32
C CYS A 949 2.80 31.70 35.62
N ALA A 950 2.35 32.22 36.77
CA ALA A 950 2.45 31.57 38.09
C ALA A 950 1.25 30.65 38.34
N CYS A 951 1.49 29.47 38.95
CA CYS A 951 0.43 28.62 39.51
C CYS A 951 0.33 28.87 41.03
N GLU A 952 -0.87 29.14 41.54
CA GLU A 952 -1.17 29.08 42.97
C GLU A 952 -1.62 27.66 43.34
N LYS A 953 -1.00 27.04 44.36
CA LYS A 953 -1.50 25.81 44.98
C LYS A 953 -2.00 26.13 46.39
N ALA A 954 -3.23 25.71 46.67
CA ALA A 954 -3.77 25.66 48.02
C ALA A 954 -3.59 24.24 48.58
N ILE A 955 -3.08 24.11 49.80
CA ILE A 955 -2.98 22.82 50.50
C ILE A 955 -3.72 22.94 51.83
N GLU A 956 -4.65 22.03 52.07
CA GLU A 956 -5.41 21.94 53.31
C GLU A 956 -4.64 21.11 54.35
N LEU A 957 -4.41 21.68 55.53
CA LEU A 957 -3.87 20.96 56.68
C LEU A 957 -4.75 21.25 57.90
N ASN A 958 -5.37 20.21 58.44
CA ASN A 958 -6.23 20.26 59.64
C ASN A 958 -7.34 21.32 59.61
N GLY A 959 -8.03 21.43 58.47
CA GLY A 959 -9.29 22.20 58.37
C GLY A 959 -9.14 23.72 58.23
N ALA A 960 -7.96 24.23 57.84
CA ALA A 960 -7.79 25.61 57.41
C ALA A 960 -6.89 25.72 56.16
N TRP A 961 -7.24 26.63 55.25
CA TRP A 961 -6.54 26.87 53.98
C TRP A 961 -5.37 27.85 54.16
N VAL A 962 -4.20 27.50 53.63
CA VAL A 962 -3.05 28.41 53.51
C VAL A 962 -2.60 28.47 52.05
N TYR A 963 -2.43 29.70 51.54
CA TYR A 963 -2.03 29.97 50.15
C TYR A 963 -0.57 30.41 50.10
N GLY A 964 0.21 29.86 49.18
CA GLY A 964 1.61 30.25 48.95
C GLY A 964 1.99 30.18 47.46
N GLN A 965 2.63 31.24 46.96
CA GLN A 965 3.17 31.33 45.59
C GLN A 965 4.58 30.75 45.52
N TYR A 966 4.86 29.86 44.56
CA TYR A 966 6.20 29.34 44.27
C TYR A 966 6.56 29.58 42.79
N GLN A 967 7.74 30.13 42.52
CA GLN A 967 8.32 30.24 41.18
C GLN A 967 9.32 29.10 40.93
N CYS A 968 9.13 28.33 39.86
CA CYS A 968 10.09 27.32 39.39
C CYS A 968 10.93 27.90 38.24
N ASN A 969 12.25 28.04 38.45
CA ASN A 969 13.22 28.25 37.37
C ASN A 969 13.93 26.94 36.99
N SER A 970 14.16 26.79 35.70
CA SER A 970 14.71 25.64 34.99
C SER A 970 16.21 25.39 35.19
N ASN A 971 16.62 24.15 34.89
CA ASN A 971 17.98 23.60 34.74
C ASN A 971 18.71 23.09 36.00
N ARG A 972 18.66 21.76 36.22
CA ARG A 972 19.83 20.87 36.41
C ARG A 972 19.43 19.39 36.48
N PHE A 973 20.06 18.57 35.63
CA PHE A 973 20.15 17.10 35.71
C PHE A 973 20.85 16.67 37.02
N ILE A 974 20.37 15.62 37.70
CA ILE A 974 21.19 14.63 38.45
C ILE A 974 20.51 13.25 38.42
N THR A 975 21.31 12.25 38.06
CA THR A 975 21.07 10.80 38.08
C THR A 975 21.38 10.18 39.46
N GLU A 976 20.68 9.08 39.78
CA GLU A 976 20.98 8.00 40.75
C GLU A 976 21.01 8.26 42.28
N VAL A 977 20.30 7.41 43.05
CA VAL A 977 20.87 6.41 43.99
C VAL A 977 19.78 5.39 44.41
N ILE A 978 20.08 4.12 44.18
CA ILE A 978 19.44 2.91 44.74
C ILE A 978 19.56 2.91 46.27
N ARG A 979 18.48 2.64 47.03
CA ARG A 979 18.60 2.17 48.43
C ARG A 979 18.46 0.65 48.48
N ALA A 980 19.55 -0.02 48.87
CA ALA A 980 19.52 -1.35 49.46
C ALA A 980 19.72 -1.26 50.98
N CYS A 981 19.19 -2.28 51.66
CA CYS A 981 19.29 -2.63 53.09
C CYS A 981 18.35 -1.82 54.01
N GLY A 982 17.37 -2.37 54.72
CA GLY A 982 17.14 -3.75 55.19
C GLY A 982 17.14 -3.76 56.72
N GLY A 983 16.02 -4.16 57.34
CA GLY A 983 16.03 -4.74 58.71
C GLY A 983 15.35 -3.97 59.84
N THR A 984 14.21 -4.54 60.27
CA THR A 984 13.71 -4.73 61.65
C THR A 984 13.31 -3.55 62.55
N ALA A 985 11.98 -3.46 62.73
CA ALA A 985 11.20 -3.41 63.98
C ALA A 985 11.50 -2.38 65.10
N ASP A 986 10.38 -1.78 65.53
CA ASP A 986 10.04 -1.19 66.83
C ASP A 986 10.38 0.29 67.14
N PHE A 987 9.29 1.06 67.34
CA PHE A 987 9.14 2.41 67.95
C PHE A 987 9.92 2.55 69.29
N PRO A 988 10.29 3.75 69.83
CA PRO A 988 9.47 4.99 69.93
C PRO A 988 10.17 6.40 69.99
N TRP A 989 9.36 7.47 69.87
CA TRP A 989 9.39 8.79 70.58
C TRP A 989 10.45 9.91 70.32
N CYS A 990 9.90 11.09 69.95
CA CYS A 990 10.11 12.48 70.45
C CYS A 990 11.43 13.30 70.30
N ALA A 991 11.25 14.47 69.63
CA ALA A 991 11.51 15.85 70.11
C ALA A 991 12.74 16.69 69.65
N TRP A 992 12.40 17.82 68.97
CA TRP A 992 12.77 19.25 69.17
C TRP A 992 14.14 19.87 68.76
N GLY A 993 14.01 21.02 68.06
CA GLY A 993 14.82 22.27 68.13
C GLY A 993 15.91 22.41 67.05
N SER A 994 16.24 23.57 66.46
CA SER A 994 15.79 24.98 66.54
C SER A 994 16.65 25.83 65.56
N ASP A 995 16.03 26.85 64.93
CA ASP A 995 16.52 28.20 64.58
C ASP A 995 17.70 28.47 63.58
N ASP A 996 17.33 28.98 62.40
CA ASP A 996 17.41 30.39 61.92
C ASP A 996 18.74 31.10 61.50
N ILE A 997 18.58 32.08 60.56
CA ILE A 997 19.39 33.30 60.26
C ILE A 997 20.12 33.46 58.89
N SER A 998 19.46 34.22 57.99
CA SER A 998 19.87 35.49 57.31
C SER A 998 20.26 35.61 55.81
N CYS A 999 19.61 36.61 55.19
CA CYS A 999 19.74 37.19 53.85
C CYS A 999 20.93 38.17 53.66
N ARG A 1000 21.33 38.46 52.40
CA ARG A 1000 21.48 39.84 51.84
C ARG A 1000 21.75 39.94 50.31
N ARG A 1001 21.26 41.04 49.74
CA ARG A 1001 21.18 41.53 48.34
C ARG A 1001 22.49 42.11 47.75
N GLY A 1002 22.55 42.28 46.41
CA GLY A 1002 23.32 43.33 45.69
C GLY A 1002 23.75 42.95 44.26
N VAL A 1003 23.02 43.32 43.17
CA VAL A 1003 23.17 44.51 42.27
C VAL A 1003 24.28 44.43 41.18
N SER A 1004 23.81 44.30 39.92
CA SER A 1004 24.19 44.92 38.61
C SER A 1004 25.62 44.97 38.05
N LEU A 1005 25.83 44.54 36.79
CA LEU A 1005 25.92 45.37 35.53
C LEU A 1005 26.68 44.62 34.40
N ASN A 1006 26.10 44.68 33.18
CA ASN A 1006 26.64 44.79 31.79
C ASN A 1006 27.96 44.07 31.40
N ASN A 1007 28.10 43.46 30.22
CA ASN A 1007 27.59 43.74 28.87
C ASN A 1007 27.12 42.47 28.15
#